data_AF-A0A398A6K2-F1
#
_entry.id   AF-A0A398A6K2-F1
#
_cell.length_a   1.000
_cell.length_b   1.000
_cell.length_c   1.000
_cell.angle_alpha   90.00
_cell.angle_beta   90.00
_cell.angle_gamma   90.00
#
_symmetry.space_group_name_H-M   'P 1'
#
loop_
_entity.id
_entity.type
_entity.pdbx_description
1 polymer ?
#
loop_
_entity_poly.entity_id
_entity_poly.type
_entity_poly.pdbx_seq_one_letter_code
_entity_poly.pdbx_strand_id
1 'polypeptide(L)'
;MQRQLDAVDIIAQHQVLTCMAPWIENLNFWKLKDSGWSERLLKSLYYVTWRHGDQFPDEIEKLWSTIASKPRNISPVLDFLITKGIEDCDSNASAEITGAFATYFSVAKRVSLYLARICPQRTIDHLVYQLSQRMLEDSIEPIGYGVNRGDSSGNFVLEFSQGPATAPQVASVADNQPHMSPLLVRGSLDGPLRNTSGSLSWRTGGVGGRSASGPLSPMPPELNIVPVATGRSGQLLPSLVNSSGPLMGVRSSTGTVRSRHMSRDSGDYLIDTPNSGEDLLHSGMAMHGVNAKELQSALQGHQQHSLTHADIALILLAEIAYENDEDFREHLPLLFHVTFVSMDSSEDIVLEHCQHLLVNLLYSLAGRHLELYEVENSDGENKQQVVSLIKYVQSKRGSMMWENEDPTVVRTDLPSAALLSALVQSMVDAIFFQGDLRETWGTEALKWAMECTSRHLACRSHQIYRALRPSVTSDACVALLRCLHRCLSNPIPPVLGFIMEILLTLQVMVENMEPEKVILYPQLFWGCVAMMHTDFIHVYCQVLELFSRIIDRLSFRDKTTENVLLSSMPRDEFNTNDLGDFQRTESRGYEMPPSSGTLPKFEGVQPLVLKGLMSTVSHEFSIEVLSRITVPSCDSIFGDTETRLLMHITGLLPWLCLQLSQDQVMASALPLQQQYQKACSVAANIATWCRAKSLDELATVFVAYSRGEIKRVDNLLACVSPLLCNKWFPKHSALAFGHLLRLLKKGPVDYQRVILLMLKALLQHTPMDASQSPHMYTIVSQLVESTLCWEALSVLEALLQSCSPVQGGSHPQDSGYFENGADHEKTLVPQTSFKARSGPLQYTMMAATMSQAFPLGAAAGESGIPPRDVALQNTRLILGRVLDSCALGRRDYRRLVPFVTTIANM
;
A
#
# COMPACT_ATOMS: atom_id res chain seq x y z
N MET A 1 -7.59 0.85 59.26
CA MET A 1 -6.88 -0.01 58.29
C MET A 1 -5.46 0.50 58.04
N GLN A 2 -5.15 1.25 56.97
CA GLN A 2 -3.79 1.74 56.65
C GLN A 2 -3.02 2.31 57.86
N ARG A 3 -3.51 3.41 58.46
CA ARG A 3 -2.93 4.03 59.68
C ARG A 3 -2.82 3.12 60.92
N GLN A 4 -3.49 1.97 60.92
CA GLN A 4 -3.34 0.97 61.99
C GLN A 4 -2.24 -0.03 61.63
N LEU A 5 -2.22 -0.57 60.41
CA LEU A 5 -1.13 -1.43 59.92
C LEU A 5 0.23 -0.74 60.06
N ASP A 6 0.33 0.53 59.65
CA ASP A 6 1.55 1.35 59.78
C ASP A 6 1.98 1.61 61.25
N ALA A 7 1.12 1.35 62.23
CA ALA A 7 1.31 1.71 63.64
C ALA A 7 1.50 0.51 64.60
N VAL A 8 1.47 -0.73 64.09
CA VAL A 8 1.74 -1.94 64.88
C VAL A 8 3.02 -2.64 64.42
N ASP A 9 3.56 -3.50 65.28
CA ASP A 9 4.73 -4.32 64.98
C ASP A 9 4.42 -5.42 63.95
N ILE A 10 5.48 -5.97 63.36
CA ILE A 10 5.43 -6.95 62.26
C ILE A 10 4.56 -8.17 62.61
N ILE A 11 4.58 -8.62 63.87
CA ILE A 11 3.78 -9.77 64.32
C ILE A 11 2.28 -9.43 64.30
N ALA A 12 1.91 -8.25 64.77
CA ALA A 12 0.52 -7.80 64.74
C ALA A 12 0.06 -7.44 63.31
N GLN A 13 0.93 -6.95 62.42
CA GLN A 13 0.62 -6.73 61.00
C GLN A 13 0.17 -8.03 60.31
N HIS A 14 0.92 -9.12 60.48
CA HIS A 14 0.55 -10.46 60.00
C HIS A 14 -0.83 -10.92 60.53
N GLN A 15 -1.08 -10.74 61.84
CA GLN A 15 -2.35 -11.09 62.46
C GLN A 15 -3.52 -10.25 61.91
N VAL A 16 -3.33 -8.95 61.69
CA VAL A 16 -4.35 -8.05 61.13
C VAL A 16 -4.70 -8.46 59.70
N LEU A 17 -3.70 -8.71 58.84
CA LEU A 17 -3.94 -9.17 57.46
C LEU A 17 -4.67 -10.52 57.45
N THR A 18 -4.24 -11.48 58.28
CA THR A 18 -4.91 -12.79 58.40
C THR A 18 -6.38 -12.66 58.83
N CYS A 19 -6.67 -11.80 59.81
CA CYS A 19 -8.02 -11.54 60.30
C CYS A 19 -8.91 -10.75 59.32
N MET A 20 -8.35 -10.15 58.26
CA MET A 20 -9.15 -9.46 57.24
C MET A 20 -9.82 -10.39 56.23
N ALA A 21 -9.31 -11.61 55.99
CA ALA A 21 -9.85 -12.50 54.97
C ALA A 21 -11.36 -12.80 55.11
N PRO A 22 -11.92 -13.11 56.30
CA PRO A 22 -13.37 -13.35 56.46
C PRO A 22 -14.25 -12.10 56.21
N TRP A 23 -13.69 -10.90 56.38
CA TRP A 23 -14.37 -9.65 56.05
C TRP A 23 -14.41 -9.44 54.54
N ILE A 24 -13.29 -9.71 53.87
CA ILE A 24 -13.15 -9.65 52.42
C ILE A 24 -14.04 -10.67 51.71
N GLU A 25 -14.20 -11.87 52.27
CA GLU A 25 -15.07 -12.93 51.74
C GLU A 25 -16.51 -12.44 51.51
N ASN A 26 -16.99 -11.46 52.28
CA ASN A 26 -18.34 -10.92 52.13
C ASN A 26 -18.45 -9.81 51.07
N LEU A 27 -17.33 -9.25 50.57
CA LEU A 27 -17.33 -8.17 49.59
C LEU A 27 -17.92 -8.60 48.24
N ASN A 28 -18.59 -7.65 47.59
CA ASN A 28 -19.13 -7.78 46.24
C ASN A 28 -19.00 -6.42 45.54
N PHE A 29 -17.90 -6.22 44.80
CA PHE A 29 -17.59 -4.94 44.17
C PHE A 29 -18.59 -4.56 43.08
N TRP A 30 -19.19 -5.54 42.41
CA TRP A 30 -20.26 -5.31 41.43
C TRP A 30 -21.48 -4.62 42.07
N LYS A 31 -21.95 -5.10 43.24
CA LYS A 31 -23.04 -4.45 44.00
C LYS A 31 -22.65 -3.09 44.59
N LEU A 32 -21.37 -2.84 44.79
CA LEU A 32 -20.86 -1.60 45.39
C LEU A 32 -20.45 -0.54 44.35
N LYS A 33 -20.50 -0.86 43.03
CA LYS A 33 -19.99 -0.01 41.95
C LYS A 33 -20.56 1.42 42.03
N ASP A 34 -21.88 1.54 42.17
CA ASP A 34 -22.58 2.83 42.17
C ASP A 34 -22.52 3.59 43.51
N SER A 35 -21.95 2.99 44.56
CA SER A 35 -21.96 3.56 45.92
C SER A 35 -20.69 4.35 46.28
N GLY A 36 -19.69 4.39 45.40
CA GLY A 36 -18.37 4.99 45.65
C GLY A 36 -17.51 4.27 46.72
N TRP A 37 -18.07 3.28 47.43
CA TRP A 37 -17.33 2.45 48.39
C TRP A 37 -16.42 1.44 47.70
N SER A 38 -16.80 0.96 46.52
CA SER A 38 -15.99 0.07 45.67
C SER A 38 -14.59 0.65 45.45
N GLU A 39 -14.52 1.85 44.88
CA GLU A 39 -13.27 2.57 44.58
C GLU A 39 -12.44 2.85 45.84
N ARG A 40 -13.06 3.30 46.95
CA ARG A 40 -12.35 3.55 48.23
C ARG A 40 -11.75 2.30 48.84
N LEU A 41 -12.46 1.17 48.77
CA LEU A 41 -11.97 -0.12 49.26
C LEU A 41 -10.85 -0.65 48.35
N LEU A 42 -10.99 -0.53 47.03
CA LEU A 42 -9.94 -0.94 46.08
C LEU A 42 -8.68 -0.07 46.22
N LYS A 43 -8.80 1.26 46.36
CA LYS A 43 -7.67 2.17 46.68
C LYS A 43 -6.99 1.78 48.00
N SER A 44 -7.75 1.34 49.02
CA SER A 44 -7.19 0.86 50.29
C SER A 44 -6.44 -0.46 50.14
N LEU A 45 -7.01 -1.45 49.44
CA LEU A 45 -6.39 -2.76 49.20
C LEU A 45 -5.14 -2.66 48.30
N TYR A 46 -5.18 -1.79 47.29
CA TYR A 46 -4.04 -1.45 46.46
C TYR A 46 -2.88 -0.87 47.29
N TYR A 47 -3.16 0.08 48.19
CA TYR A 47 -2.13 0.66 49.06
C TYR A 47 -1.53 -0.37 50.04
N VAL A 48 -2.36 -1.24 50.62
CA VAL A 48 -1.91 -2.33 51.49
C VAL A 48 -1.01 -3.31 50.70
N THR A 49 -1.38 -3.64 49.45
CA THR A 49 -0.58 -4.47 48.55
C THR A 49 0.76 -3.80 48.22
N TRP A 50 0.75 -2.49 47.94
CA TRP A 50 1.96 -1.69 47.67
C TRP A 50 2.93 -1.66 48.84
N ARG A 51 2.45 -1.42 50.06
CA ARG A 51 3.31 -1.29 51.26
C ARG A 51 3.79 -2.62 51.81
N HIS A 52 2.93 -3.64 51.81
CA HIS A 52 3.15 -4.86 52.58
C HIS A 52 3.31 -6.11 51.71
N GLY A 53 3.05 -6.03 50.40
CA GLY A 53 3.07 -7.20 49.50
C GLY A 53 4.43 -7.90 49.40
N ASP A 54 5.54 -7.20 49.65
CA ASP A 54 6.89 -7.80 49.66
C ASP A 54 7.25 -8.42 51.03
N GLN A 55 6.55 -8.02 52.10
CA GLN A 55 6.77 -8.51 53.47
C GLN A 55 5.85 -9.68 53.82
N PHE A 56 4.62 -9.66 53.28
CA PHE A 56 3.52 -10.58 53.57
C PHE A 56 2.86 -11.08 52.26
N PRO A 57 3.61 -11.76 51.37
CA PRO A 57 3.11 -12.14 50.06
C PRO A 57 1.95 -13.13 50.15
N ASP A 58 2.04 -14.13 51.04
CA ASP A 58 1.05 -15.21 51.19
C ASP A 58 -0.28 -14.68 51.73
N GLU A 59 -0.23 -13.74 52.68
CA GLU A 59 -1.41 -13.09 53.25
C GLU A 59 -2.09 -12.21 52.21
N ILE A 60 -1.31 -11.44 51.44
CA ILE A 60 -1.83 -10.56 50.40
C ILE A 60 -2.41 -11.36 49.23
N GLU A 61 -1.75 -12.44 48.79
CA GLU A 61 -2.30 -13.41 47.83
C GLU A 61 -3.62 -13.97 48.34
N LYS A 62 -3.69 -14.41 49.61
CA LYS A 62 -4.93 -14.91 50.23
C LYS A 62 -6.05 -13.87 50.24
N LEU A 63 -5.78 -12.59 50.49
CA LEU A 63 -6.80 -11.52 50.42
C LEU A 63 -7.34 -11.37 48.99
N TRP A 64 -6.47 -11.30 47.98
CA TRP A 64 -6.89 -11.17 46.57
C TRP A 64 -7.56 -12.44 46.04
N SER A 65 -7.08 -13.64 46.40
CA SER A 65 -7.75 -14.90 46.10
C SER A 65 -9.14 -14.99 46.70
N THR A 66 -9.33 -14.46 47.92
CA THR A 66 -10.65 -14.38 48.57
C THR A 66 -11.58 -13.44 47.79
N ILE A 67 -11.09 -12.34 47.22
CA ILE A 67 -11.87 -11.46 46.31
C ILE A 67 -12.22 -12.19 45.02
N ALA A 68 -11.25 -12.89 44.42
CA ALA A 68 -11.36 -13.60 43.15
C ALA A 68 -12.34 -14.79 43.21
N SER A 69 -12.49 -15.41 44.39
CA SER A 69 -13.47 -16.50 44.64
C SER A 69 -14.91 -16.19 44.21
N LYS A 70 -15.24 -14.89 44.06
CA LYS A 70 -16.47 -14.41 43.45
C LYS A 70 -16.16 -13.81 42.06
N PRO A 71 -16.41 -14.53 40.96
CA PRO A 71 -16.02 -14.08 39.61
C PRO A 71 -16.55 -12.70 39.18
N ARG A 72 -17.66 -12.22 39.76
CA ARG A 72 -18.19 -10.87 39.50
C ARG A 72 -17.33 -9.73 40.08
N ASN A 73 -16.37 -10.03 40.94
CA ASN A 73 -15.42 -9.06 41.47
C ASN A 73 -14.24 -8.81 40.53
N ILE A 74 -13.95 -9.71 39.58
CA ILE A 74 -12.77 -9.63 38.70
C ILE A 74 -12.80 -8.35 37.84
N SER A 75 -13.85 -8.15 37.04
CA SER A 75 -13.97 -6.97 36.17
C SER A 75 -13.85 -5.63 36.92
N PRO A 76 -14.57 -5.37 38.04
CA PRO A 76 -14.39 -4.14 38.81
C PRO A 76 -12.97 -3.92 39.37
N VAL A 77 -12.23 -4.98 39.71
CA VAL A 77 -10.84 -4.86 40.19
C VAL A 77 -9.91 -4.51 39.02
N LEU A 78 -10.06 -5.19 37.87
CA LEU A 78 -9.24 -4.93 36.68
C LEU A 78 -9.52 -3.54 36.08
N ASP A 79 -10.80 -3.14 35.99
CA ASP A 79 -11.18 -1.78 35.58
C ASP A 79 -10.54 -0.73 36.48
N PHE A 80 -10.57 -0.94 37.81
CA PHE A 80 -9.90 -0.06 38.76
C PHE A 80 -8.39 0.00 38.55
N LEU A 81 -7.71 -1.14 38.34
CA LEU A 81 -6.27 -1.15 38.07
C LEU A 81 -5.94 -0.39 36.79
N ILE A 82 -6.68 -0.61 35.70
CA ILE A 82 -6.43 0.07 34.43
C ILE A 82 -6.65 1.59 34.57
N THR A 83 -7.77 2.03 35.13
CA THR A 83 -8.01 3.46 35.40
C THR A 83 -6.94 4.07 36.32
N LYS A 84 -6.52 3.36 37.37
CA LYS A 84 -5.45 3.81 38.27
C LYS A 84 -4.11 4.00 37.54
N GLY A 85 -3.81 3.14 36.58
CA GLY A 85 -2.59 3.20 35.77
C GLY A 85 -2.57 4.40 34.83
N ILE A 86 -3.71 4.74 34.21
CA ILE A 86 -3.86 5.94 33.39
C ILE A 86 -3.74 7.21 34.26
N GLU A 87 -4.45 7.26 35.39
CA GLU A 87 -4.31 8.35 36.37
C GLU A 87 -2.84 8.58 36.79
N ASP A 88 -2.09 7.50 37.06
CA ASP A 88 -0.68 7.56 37.47
C ASP A 88 0.29 7.82 36.29
N CYS A 89 -0.17 7.69 35.04
CA CYS A 89 0.55 8.09 33.83
C CYS A 89 0.40 9.60 33.62
N ASP A 90 -0.84 10.08 33.53
CA ASP A 90 -1.19 11.47 33.21
C ASP A 90 -0.73 12.46 34.29
N SER A 91 -0.72 12.05 35.57
CA SER A 91 -0.39 12.94 36.70
C SER A 91 1.11 13.29 36.79
N ASN A 92 1.99 12.60 36.07
CA ASN A 92 3.42 12.51 36.39
C ASN A 92 4.35 12.96 35.26
N ALA A 93 4.02 14.08 34.60
CA ALA A 93 4.80 14.68 33.51
C ALA A 93 6.15 15.34 33.95
N SER A 94 6.82 14.84 35.00
CA SER A 94 8.12 15.34 35.46
C SER A 94 9.14 14.20 35.68
N ALA A 95 10.41 14.49 35.37
CA ALA A 95 11.47 13.49 35.25
C ALA A 95 11.86 12.76 36.56
N GLU A 96 11.34 13.17 37.72
CA GLU A 96 11.64 12.55 39.01
C GLU A 96 10.80 11.29 39.30
N ILE A 97 9.89 10.89 38.40
CA ILE A 97 8.78 9.96 38.72
C ILE A 97 8.84 8.59 38.01
N THR A 98 10.02 8.14 37.56
CA THR A 98 10.21 6.74 37.12
C THR A 98 9.89 5.72 38.23
N GLY A 99 10.01 6.12 39.51
CA GLY A 99 9.72 5.25 40.67
C GLY A 99 8.24 4.93 40.88
N ALA A 100 7.34 5.92 40.77
CA ALA A 100 5.93 5.71 41.07
C ALA A 100 5.25 4.81 40.01
N PHE A 101 5.59 5.02 38.74
CA PHE A 101 5.09 4.21 37.63
C PHE A 101 5.57 2.75 37.72
N ALA A 102 6.83 2.53 38.08
CA ALA A 102 7.36 1.21 38.39
C ALA A 102 6.62 0.54 39.58
N THR A 103 6.24 1.30 40.61
CA THR A 103 5.43 0.76 41.72
C THR A 103 3.98 0.46 41.35
N TYR A 104 3.39 1.20 40.40
CA TYR A 104 2.08 0.86 39.86
C TYR A 104 2.13 -0.52 39.18
N PHE A 105 3.08 -0.74 38.26
CA PHE A 105 3.17 -2.02 37.57
C PHE A 105 3.52 -3.18 38.49
N SER A 106 4.38 -2.99 39.50
CA SER A 106 4.71 -4.09 40.43
C SER A 106 3.50 -4.55 41.26
N VAL A 107 2.59 -3.63 41.60
CA VAL A 107 1.34 -3.94 42.30
C VAL A 107 0.30 -4.49 41.34
N ALA A 108 0.05 -3.83 40.22
CA ALA A 108 -1.00 -4.21 39.28
C ALA A 108 -0.76 -5.61 38.68
N LYS A 109 0.47 -5.91 38.25
CA LYS A 109 0.85 -7.26 37.76
C LYS A 109 0.65 -8.33 38.82
N ARG A 110 1.07 -8.07 40.06
CA ARG A 110 0.92 -8.99 41.20
C ARG A 110 -0.55 -9.28 41.52
N VAL A 111 -1.40 -8.24 41.55
CA VAL A 111 -2.85 -8.43 41.74
C VAL A 111 -3.44 -9.24 40.60
N SER A 112 -3.15 -8.88 39.35
CA SER A 112 -3.65 -9.60 38.17
C SER A 112 -3.23 -11.07 38.12
N LEU A 113 -2.00 -11.41 38.54
CA LEU A 113 -1.53 -12.78 38.72
C LEU A 113 -2.38 -13.54 39.75
N TYR A 114 -2.63 -12.96 40.93
CA TYR A 114 -3.45 -13.57 41.99
C TYR A 114 -4.92 -13.75 41.58
N LEU A 115 -5.46 -12.84 40.77
CA LEU A 115 -6.81 -13.01 40.18
C LEU A 115 -6.82 -14.17 39.17
N ALA A 116 -5.82 -14.23 38.29
CA ALA A 116 -5.71 -15.27 37.27
C ALA A 116 -5.59 -16.68 37.88
N ARG A 117 -4.81 -16.86 38.95
CA ARG A 117 -4.65 -18.17 39.63
C ARG A 117 -5.95 -18.76 40.21
N ILE A 118 -6.98 -17.95 40.44
CA ILE A 118 -8.28 -18.39 40.98
C ILE A 118 -9.38 -18.38 39.91
N CYS A 119 -9.32 -17.46 38.96
CA CYS A 119 -10.29 -17.28 37.89
C CYS A 119 -9.60 -16.88 36.58
N PRO A 120 -8.84 -17.79 35.94
CA PRO A 120 -7.96 -17.48 34.81
C PRO A 120 -8.77 -16.99 33.60
N GLN A 121 -9.65 -17.82 33.04
CA GLN A 121 -10.58 -17.46 31.96
C GLN A 121 -11.24 -16.08 32.17
N ARG A 122 -11.85 -15.81 33.34
CA ARG A 122 -12.53 -14.53 33.60
C ARG A 122 -11.59 -13.32 33.68
N THR A 123 -10.35 -13.53 34.11
CA THR A 123 -9.32 -12.48 34.15
C THR A 123 -8.81 -12.20 32.74
N ILE A 124 -8.55 -13.26 31.97
CA ILE A 124 -8.10 -13.20 30.58
C ILE A 124 -9.18 -12.59 29.68
N ASP A 125 -10.41 -13.10 29.69
CA ASP A 125 -11.56 -12.58 28.92
C ASP A 125 -11.73 -11.06 29.10
N HIS A 126 -11.61 -10.57 30.34
CA HIS A 126 -11.79 -9.14 30.64
C HIS A 126 -10.62 -8.29 30.14
N LEU A 127 -9.39 -8.76 30.32
CA LEU A 127 -8.20 -8.05 29.81
C LEU A 127 -8.14 -8.09 28.27
N VAL A 128 -8.50 -9.22 27.65
CA VAL A 128 -8.60 -9.35 26.18
C VAL A 128 -9.74 -8.50 25.62
N TYR A 129 -10.87 -8.39 26.33
CA TYR A 129 -11.92 -7.44 25.98
C TYR A 129 -11.41 -6.00 25.98
N GLN A 130 -10.69 -5.57 27.03
CA GLN A 130 -10.08 -4.23 27.08
C GLN A 130 -9.04 -4.04 25.97
N LEU A 131 -8.19 -5.05 25.71
CA LEU A 131 -7.21 -5.05 24.62
C LEU A 131 -7.88 -4.88 23.24
N SER A 132 -9.04 -5.51 23.01
CA SER A 132 -9.80 -5.37 21.76
C SER A 132 -10.33 -3.95 21.52
N GLN A 133 -10.48 -3.14 22.59
CA GLN A 133 -10.95 -1.76 22.44
C GLN A 133 -9.89 -0.84 21.82
N ARG A 134 -8.60 -1.23 21.74
CA ARG A 134 -7.55 -0.48 21.03
C ARG A 134 -7.93 -0.15 19.57
N MET A 135 -8.69 -1.05 18.94
CA MET A 135 -9.23 -0.84 17.59
C MET A 135 -10.12 0.42 17.49
N LEU A 136 -10.72 0.85 18.60
CA LEU A 136 -11.65 1.97 18.72
C LEU A 136 -11.08 3.14 19.55
N GLU A 137 -9.86 3.04 20.06
CA GLU A 137 -9.20 4.14 20.78
C GLU A 137 -8.78 5.22 19.77
N ASP A 138 -9.18 6.48 19.99
CA ASP A 138 -8.76 7.59 19.13
C ASP A 138 -7.27 7.84 19.34
N SER A 139 -6.44 7.43 18.37
CA SER A 139 -5.02 7.72 18.40
C SER A 139 -4.82 9.23 18.30
N ILE A 140 -4.29 9.84 19.37
CA ILE A 140 -3.72 11.18 19.33
C ILE A 140 -2.43 11.09 18.50
N GLU A 141 -2.55 10.97 17.18
CA GLU A 141 -1.43 11.26 16.27
C GLU A 141 -1.00 12.70 16.64
N PRO A 142 0.22 12.92 17.18
CA PRO A 142 0.64 14.26 17.51
C PRO A 142 0.61 15.04 16.21
N ILE A 143 -0.17 16.12 16.17
CA ILE A 143 -0.22 17.02 15.02
C ILE A 143 1.16 17.65 14.92
N GLY A 144 2.03 16.97 14.18
CA GLY A 144 3.32 17.46 13.81
C GLY A 144 3.08 18.71 12.99
N TYR A 145 3.22 19.87 13.62
CA TYR A 145 3.36 21.16 12.95
C TYR A 145 4.71 21.26 12.19
N GLY A 146 5.11 20.15 11.53
CA GLY A 146 5.95 20.12 10.34
C GLY A 146 5.18 20.58 9.09
N VAL A 147 4.19 21.47 9.27
CA VAL A 147 3.72 22.36 8.19
C VAL A 147 4.86 23.35 7.93
N ASN A 148 5.82 22.91 7.12
CA ASN A 148 6.57 23.84 6.29
C ASN A 148 5.53 24.65 5.50
N ARG A 149 5.31 25.90 5.92
CA ARG A 149 4.57 26.91 5.16
C ARG A 149 5.40 27.29 3.94
N GLY A 150 5.44 26.36 2.99
CA GLY A 150 6.29 26.37 1.79
C GLY A 150 5.74 25.46 0.69
N ASP A 151 5.15 24.30 1.04
CA ASP A 151 4.58 23.36 0.07
C ASP A 151 3.04 23.39 0.01
N SER A 152 2.47 24.58 -0.15
CA SER A 152 1.09 24.75 -0.67
C SER A 152 1.02 24.53 -2.20
N SER A 153 1.95 23.74 -2.73
CA SER A 153 2.20 23.42 -4.14
C SER A 153 2.26 21.90 -4.33
N GLY A 154 1.43 21.16 -3.57
CA GLY A 154 1.19 19.73 -3.73
C GLY A 154 0.57 19.41 -5.09
N ASN A 155 1.41 19.41 -6.13
CA ASN A 155 1.08 19.06 -7.50
C ASN A 155 1.00 17.52 -7.61
N PHE A 156 0.07 16.93 -6.86
CA PHE A 156 -0.20 15.49 -6.89
C PHE A 156 -0.65 15.13 -8.31
N VAL A 157 0.09 14.23 -8.96
CA VAL A 157 0.07 14.04 -10.42
C VAL A 157 -1.25 13.41 -10.89
N LEU A 158 -2.25 14.26 -11.13
CA LEU A 158 -3.51 13.96 -11.80
C LEU A 158 -3.35 14.10 -13.33
N GLU A 159 -2.44 13.29 -13.90
CA GLU A 159 -1.91 13.43 -15.26
C GLU A 159 -3.00 13.45 -16.36
N PHE A 160 -4.03 12.62 -16.17
CA PHE A 160 -5.08 12.43 -17.17
C PHE A 160 -5.99 13.65 -17.34
N SER A 161 -6.37 14.31 -16.23
CA SER A 161 -7.33 15.43 -16.21
C SER A 161 -6.72 16.83 -16.41
N GLN A 162 -5.41 16.94 -16.65
CA GLN A 162 -4.80 18.21 -17.05
C GLN A 162 -5.31 18.62 -18.44
N GLY A 163 -5.96 19.80 -18.51
CA GLY A 163 -6.34 20.48 -19.74
C GLY A 163 -5.13 21.02 -20.53
N PRO A 164 -5.33 21.79 -21.61
CA PRO A 164 -4.23 22.39 -22.35
C PRO A 164 -3.48 23.38 -21.46
N ALA A 165 -2.21 23.08 -21.14
CA ALA A 165 -1.32 24.05 -20.52
C ALA A 165 -1.20 25.27 -21.43
N THR A 166 -1.57 26.45 -20.92
CA THR A 166 -1.45 27.72 -21.63
C THR A 166 0.01 28.14 -21.73
N ALA A 167 0.64 27.78 -22.86
CA ALA A 167 2.00 28.10 -23.28
C ALA A 167 3.14 27.52 -22.41
N PRO A 168 4.26 27.10 -23.02
CA PRO A 168 5.49 26.85 -22.27
C PRO A 168 6.04 28.21 -21.83
N GLN A 169 6.05 28.48 -20.53
CA GLN A 169 6.99 29.48 -20.02
C GLN A 169 8.40 28.91 -20.20
N VAL A 170 9.15 29.52 -21.12
CA VAL A 170 10.56 29.20 -21.35
C VAL A 170 11.32 29.49 -20.06
N ALA A 171 11.58 28.43 -19.29
CA ALA A 171 12.54 28.48 -18.20
C ALA A 171 13.93 28.66 -18.83
N SER A 172 14.40 29.91 -18.87
CA SER A 172 15.76 30.21 -19.29
C SER A 172 16.73 29.51 -18.35
N VAL A 173 17.46 28.52 -18.85
CA VAL A 173 18.63 27.96 -18.17
C VAL A 173 19.68 29.06 -18.10
N ALA A 174 19.75 29.74 -16.97
CA ALA A 174 20.82 30.64 -16.60
C ALA A 174 21.66 29.94 -15.52
N ASP A 175 22.91 29.64 -15.84
CA ASP A 175 23.89 29.13 -14.90
C ASP A 175 23.98 30.01 -13.65
N ASN A 176 23.94 29.39 -12.47
CA ASN A 176 24.43 30.00 -11.23
C ASN A 176 25.40 29.05 -10.53
N GLN A 177 26.67 29.17 -10.91
CA GLN A 177 27.81 28.73 -10.11
C GLN A 177 27.79 29.41 -8.72
N PRO A 178 28.23 28.74 -7.65
CA PRO A 178 28.27 29.34 -6.32
C PRO A 178 29.33 30.44 -6.25
N HIS A 179 28.92 31.62 -5.74
CA HIS A 179 29.80 32.77 -5.61
C HIS A 179 30.85 32.58 -4.51
N MET A 180 32.13 32.78 -4.86
CA MET A 180 33.19 33.10 -3.89
C MET A 180 33.54 34.59 -4.03
N SER A 181 33.68 35.27 -2.90
CA SER A 181 33.87 36.72 -2.83
C SER A 181 35.18 37.20 -3.47
N PRO A 182 35.20 38.35 -4.15
CA PRO A 182 36.44 38.95 -4.66
C PRO A 182 37.19 39.71 -3.54
N LEU A 183 38.52 39.80 -3.66
CA LEU A 183 39.25 41.09 -3.75
C LEU A 183 40.78 40.90 -3.92
N LEU A 184 41.33 41.67 -4.87
CA LEU A 184 42.72 42.15 -4.97
C LEU A 184 43.89 41.17 -5.23
N VAL A 185 44.20 41.02 -6.52
CA VAL A 185 45.49 41.38 -7.15
C VAL A 185 46.61 41.82 -6.18
N ARG A 186 47.75 41.08 -6.14
CA ARG A 186 49.01 41.43 -6.84
C ARG A 186 50.18 40.45 -6.53
N GLY A 187 50.79 39.90 -7.58
CA GLY A 187 52.25 39.73 -7.68
C GLY A 187 52.98 38.59 -6.94
N SER A 188 53.56 37.69 -7.75
CA SER A 188 55.02 37.42 -7.79
C SER A 188 55.65 36.26 -6.99
N LEU A 189 56.18 35.32 -7.78
CA LEU A 189 57.43 34.54 -7.64
C LEU A 189 57.58 33.36 -6.63
N ASP A 190 58.24 32.34 -7.19
CA ASP A 190 59.08 31.27 -6.64
C ASP A 190 58.55 30.16 -5.73
N GLY A 191 58.82 28.91 -6.19
CA GLY A 191 59.30 27.84 -5.31
C GLY A 191 58.38 26.60 -5.22
N PRO A 192 58.85 25.39 -5.57
CA PRO A 192 58.04 24.18 -5.52
C PRO A 192 58.18 23.44 -4.17
N LEU A 193 57.25 22.52 -3.87
CA LEU A 193 57.58 21.09 -3.67
C LEU A 193 56.39 20.18 -3.29
N ARG A 194 56.38 19.01 -3.95
CA ARG A 194 56.02 17.66 -3.47
C ARG A 194 54.56 17.17 -3.56
N ASN A 195 54.40 16.23 -4.49
CA ASN A 195 53.26 15.31 -4.68
C ASN A 195 52.86 14.54 -3.41
N THR A 196 51.57 14.18 -3.32
CA THR A 196 51.13 12.78 -3.50
C THR A 196 49.63 12.71 -3.85
N SER A 197 49.32 12.08 -4.98
CA SER A 197 48.05 11.37 -5.20
C SER A 197 47.96 10.18 -4.23
N GLY A 198 46.80 9.62 -3.86
CA GLY A 198 45.42 9.76 -4.32
C GLY A 198 44.64 8.50 -3.85
N SER A 199 43.42 8.30 -4.36
CA SER A 199 42.58 7.08 -4.27
C SER A 199 41.60 6.85 -3.10
N LEU A 200 40.32 6.80 -3.51
CA LEU A 200 39.30 5.76 -3.25
C LEU A 200 38.63 5.74 -1.85
N SER A 201 37.28 5.83 -1.76
CA SER A 201 36.25 4.90 -2.29
C SER A 201 36.29 3.52 -1.63
N TRP A 202 35.30 3.25 -0.78
CA TRP A 202 35.09 1.94 -0.18
C TRP A 202 33.60 1.54 -0.19
N ARG A 203 33.30 0.45 -0.88
CA ARG A 203 32.15 -0.41 -0.57
C ARG A 203 32.65 -1.58 0.27
N THR A 204 31.83 -1.93 1.27
CA THR A 204 31.62 -3.25 1.88
C THR A 204 32.81 -4.21 1.98
N GLY A 205 33.34 -4.38 3.19
CA GLY A 205 34.28 -5.46 3.52
C GLY A 205 33.56 -6.72 4.02
N GLY A 206 33.86 -7.86 3.38
CA GLY A 206 33.68 -9.19 3.98
C GLY A 206 35.02 -9.70 4.52
N VAL A 207 35.03 -10.29 5.72
CA VAL A 207 36.25 -10.74 6.40
C VAL A 207 36.39 -12.26 6.32
N GLY A 208 37.53 -12.73 5.81
CA GLY A 208 37.92 -14.15 5.79
C GLY A 208 39.42 -14.27 5.47
N GLY A 209 40.19 -14.93 6.35
CA GLY A 209 41.65 -14.91 6.34
C GLY A 209 42.34 -15.85 5.32
N ARG A 210 43.63 -15.59 5.09
CA ARG A 210 44.57 -16.38 4.24
C ARG A 210 44.85 -17.76 4.87
N SER A 211 45.24 -18.81 4.13
CA SER A 211 46.63 -18.99 3.66
C SER A 211 46.88 -20.14 2.67
N ALA A 212 47.73 -19.84 1.67
CA ALA A 212 48.80 -20.63 1.05
C ALA A 212 48.60 -21.99 0.31
N SER A 213 49.15 -22.01 -0.93
CA SER A 213 49.73 -23.13 -1.71
C SER A 213 48.87 -24.29 -2.26
N GLY A 214 48.96 -24.49 -3.59
CA GLY A 214 48.57 -25.73 -4.31
C GLY A 214 49.79 -26.65 -4.62
N PRO A 215 49.81 -27.49 -5.69
CA PRO A 215 49.06 -27.33 -6.96
C PRO A 215 48.57 -28.61 -7.72
N LEU A 216 47.87 -28.39 -8.86
CA LEU A 216 47.65 -29.25 -10.07
C LEU A 216 46.69 -30.49 -10.08
N SER A 217 45.47 -30.28 -10.64
CA SER A 217 44.74 -30.98 -11.75
C SER A 217 44.77 -32.54 -11.98
N PRO A 218 43.79 -33.18 -12.68
CA PRO A 218 42.53 -32.68 -13.31
C PRO A 218 41.23 -33.51 -13.02
N MET A 219 40.11 -33.05 -13.61
CA MET A 219 38.73 -33.62 -13.72
C MET A 219 38.60 -34.77 -14.77
N PRO A 220 37.42 -35.41 -15.07
CA PRO A 220 36.05 -35.50 -14.47
C PRO A 220 35.51 -37.00 -14.48
N PRO A 221 34.23 -37.36 -14.77
CA PRO A 221 32.89 -37.01 -14.20
C PRO A 221 32.07 -38.25 -13.70
N GLU A 222 30.79 -38.01 -13.34
CA GLU A 222 29.57 -38.87 -13.54
C GLU A 222 28.77 -39.45 -12.33
N LEU A 223 27.51 -39.00 -12.29
CA LEU A 223 26.24 -39.76 -12.18
C LEU A 223 25.85 -40.54 -10.89
N ASN A 224 24.84 -39.96 -10.22
CA ASN A 224 23.54 -40.54 -9.84
C ASN A 224 23.37 -41.62 -8.75
N ILE A 225 22.11 -41.62 -8.28
CA ILE A 225 21.33 -42.64 -7.54
C ILE A 225 21.30 -42.49 -6.01
N VAL A 226 20.06 -42.56 -5.51
CA VAL A 226 19.61 -42.28 -4.13
C VAL A 226 19.50 -43.62 -3.32
N PRO A 227 18.95 -43.68 -2.09
CA PRO A 227 19.55 -44.44 -0.99
C PRO A 227 18.93 -45.84 -0.79
N VAL A 228 19.46 -46.64 0.15
CA VAL A 228 18.64 -47.53 1.02
C VAL A 228 19.38 -47.82 2.34
N ALA A 229 18.57 -47.93 3.39
CA ALA A 229 18.83 -48.05 4.83
C ALA A 229 19.59 -49.30 5.35
N THR A 230 19.73 -49.31 6.69
CA THR A 230 20.14 -50.41 7.60
C THR A 230 21.64 -50.75 7.64
N GLY A 231 22.26 -51.05 8.79
CA GLY A 231 21.80 -51.04 10.18
C GLY A 231 22.76 -51.81 11.11
N ARG A 232 22.55 -51.76 12.44
CA ARG A 232 23.31 -52.44 13.53
C ARG A 232 24.72 -51.88 13.77
N SER A 233 25.13 -51.43 14.96
CA SER A 233 25.02 -51.94 16.36
C SER A 233 26.21 -52.80 16.80
N GLY A 234 26.87 -52.33 17.87
CA GLY A 234 27.94 -52.98 18.64
C GLY A 234 28.39 -51.99 19.74
N GLN A 235 28.05 -52.21 21.02
CA GLN A 235 28.86 -52.95 22.01
C GLN A 235 30.17 -52.20 22.38
N LEU A 236 30.46 -51.80 23.63
CA LEU A 236 30.06 -52.32 24.96
C LEU A 236 29.98 -51.25 26.10
N LEU A 237 29.30 -51.64 27.19
CA LEU A 237 29.25 -51.02 28.54
C LEU A 237 30.46 -51.52 29.42
N PRO A 238 30.56 -51.36 30.78
CA PRO A 238 29.69 -50.67 31.77
C PRO A 238 30.39 -49.87 32.92
N SER A 239 29.60 -49.07 33.67
CA SER A 239 29.60 -48.87 35.16
C SER A 239 29.11 -47.45 35.56
N LEU A 240 28.45 -47.18 36.70
CA LEU A 240 27.68 -47.98 37.69
C LEU A 240 26.72 -47.02 38.46
N VAL A 241 25.44 -47.41 38.60
CA VAL A 241 24.57 -47.26 39.81
C VAL A 241 24.42 -45.88 40.52
N ASN A 242 23.27 -45.23 40.26
CA ASN A 242 22.21 -44.81 41.22
C ASN A 242 22.53 -43.88 42.42
N SER A 243 21.88 -42.71 42.49
CA SER A 243 20.90 -42.38 43.58
C SER A 243 20.27 -40.98 43.46
N SER A 244 18.96 -40.91 43.73
CA SER A 244 18.16 -39.78 44.28
C SER A 244 18.53 -38.32 43.97
N GLY A 245 17.57 -37.56 43.43
CA GLY A 245 17.62 -36.09 43.43
C GLY A 245 17.18 -35.46 44.76
N PRO A 246 17.21 -34.13 44.85
CA PRO A 246 16.24 -33.40 45.67
C PRO A 246 15.52 -32.28 44.90
N LEU A 247 14.30 -31.97 45.35
CA LEU A 247 13.52 -30.82 44.94
C LEU A 247 14.20 -29.50 45.35
N MET A 248 14.28 -28.55 44.42
CA MET A 248 14.46 -27.12 44.64
C MET A 248 13.54 -26.42 43.63
N GLY A 249 12.67 -25.48 43.98
CA GLY A 249 12.80 -24.52 45.07
C GLY A 249 12.99 -23.12 44.45
N VAL A 250 12.08 -22.73 43.56
CA VAL A 250 12.17 -21.49 42.78
C VAL A 250 12.00 -20.30 43.71
N ARG A 251 13.11 -19.62 44.04
CA ARG A 251 13.10 -18.31 44.68
C ARG A 251 12.97 -17.23 43.61
N SER A 252 11.85 -16.51 43.64
CA SER A 252 11.63 -15.29 42.89
C SER A 252 12.59 -14.18 43.38
N SER A 253 13.66 -13.92 42.62
CA SER A 253 14.57 -12.80 42.90
C SER A 253 14.13 -11.54 42.15
N THR A 254 13.46 -10.63 42.85
CA THR A 254 13.13 -9.28 42.35
C THR A 254 14.39 -8.43 42.22
N GLY A 255 15.02 -8.47 41.04
CA GLY A 255 16.21 -7.69 40.74
C GLY A 255 15.92 -6.19 40.61
N THR A 256 16.43 -5.38 41.54
CA THR A 256 16.25 -3.93 41.53
C THR A 256 17.10 -3.28 40.43
N VAL A 257 16.47 -2.71 39.40
CA VAL A 257 17.19 -2.03 38.30
C VAL A 257 17.68 -0.66 38.76
N ARG A 258 18.96 -0.58 39.14
CA ARG A 258 19.68 0.71 39.27
C ARG A 258 20.29 1.07 37.92
N SER A 259 19.84 2.19 37.35
CA SER A 259 20.52 2.85 36.23
C SER A 259 22.00 3.08 36.56
N ARG A 260 22.89 2.75 35.61
CA ARG A 260 24.33 2.99 35.69
C ARG A 260 24.78 3.89 34.54
N HIS A 261 24.70 5.20 34.74
CA HIS A 261 25.59 6.10 34.00
C HIS A 261 27.00 5.96 34.56
N MET A 262 27.95 5.55 33.71
CA MET A 262 29.38 5.63 34.00
C MET A 262 29.93 6.92 33.40
N SER A 263 30.08 7.94 34.25
CA SER A 263 30.98 9.06 33.96
C SER A 263 32.18 8.96 34.90
N ARG A 264 33.40 9.11 34.35
CA ARG A 264 34.63 9.11 35.14
C ARG A 264 34.95 10.55 35.55
N ASP A 265 34.93 10.80 36.86
CA ASP A 265 36.08 11.25 37.65
C ASP A 265 37.20 12.06 36.93
N SER A 266 37.73 13.17 37.48
CA SER A 266 37.87 13.49 38.92
C SER A 266 37.99 14.99 39.24
N GLY A 267 37.49 15.38 40.43
CA GLY A 267 38.10 16.33 41.38
C GLY A 267 38.16 17.84 41.06
N ASP A 268 38.29 18.74 42.05
CA ASP A 268 38.04 18.59 43.49
C ASP A 268 37.94 20.00 44.14
N TYR A 269 37.08 20.16 45.16
CA TYR A 269 36.95 21.28 46.13
C TYR A 269 37.24 22.75 45.72
N LEU A 270 36.25 23.65 45.89
CA LEU A 270 36.17 24.47 47.12
C LEU A 270 34.79 25.15 47.32
N ILE A 271 34.60 25.74 48.50
CA ILE A 271 33.34 26.23 49.08
C ILE A 271 33.23 27.76 48.95
N ASP A 272 32.06 28.31 48.58
CA ASP A 272 31.31 29.30 49.42
C ASP A 272 30.04 29.88 48.76
N THR A 273 29.11 30.28 49.62
CA THR A 273 27.86 31.04 49.34
C THR A 273 27.81 32.26 50.26
N PRO A 274 26.84 33.19 50.15
CA PRO A 274 26.29 33.93 48.99
C PRO A 274 26.38 35.47 49.21
N ASN A 275 26.05 36.32 48.21
CA ASN A 275 25.17 37.51 48.38
C ASN A 275 25.08 38.48 47.17
N SER A 276 23.99 39.25 47.20
CA SER A 276 23.49 40.35 46.36
C SER A 276 24.46 41.46 45.90
N GLY A 277 24.15 42.05 44.72
CA GLY A 277 24.59 43.39 44.28
C GLY A 277 23.94 43.77 42.94
N GLU A 278 23.45 45.02 42.80
CA GLU A 278 22.63 45.50 41.67
C GLU A 278 23.42 46.15 40.51
N ASP A 279 22.68 46.48 39.44
CA ASP A 279 22.91 47.52 38.41
C ASP A 279 23.74 47.28 37.13
N LEU A 280 22.96 47.06 36.06
CA LEU A 280 22.90 47.80 34.78
C LEU A 280 24.09 47.87 33.78
N LEU A 281 23.76 47.42 32.55
CA LEU A 281 24.23 47.86 31.23
C LEU A 281 25.71 47.63 30.85
N HIS A 282 25.93 46.73 29.89
CA HIS A 282 26.27 47.15 28.51
C HIS A 282 26.07 46.02 27.49
N SER A 283 25.82 46.40 26.24
CA SER A 283 25.53 45.48 25.12
C SER A 283 26.80 44.83 24.57
N GLY A 284 26.75 43.52 24.29
CA GLY A 284 27.83 42.77 23.64
C GLY A 284 27.33 41.43 23.10
N MET A 285 27.24 41.29 21.79
CA MET A 285 26.80 40.05 21.13
C MET A 285 27.81 38.92 21.33
N ALA A 286 27.39 37.81 21.93
CA ALA A 286 28.11 36.54 21.91
C ALA A 286 27.15 35.41 21.50
N MET A 287 27.24 35.00 20.23
CA MET A 287 26.45 33.90 19.68
C MET A 287 26.99 32.55 20.18
N HIS A 288 26.45 32.02 21.28
CA HIS A 288 26.59 30.59 21.56
C HIS A 288 25.63 29.82 20.65
N GLY A 289 26.20 29.12 19.68
CA GLY A 289 25.45 28.27 18.76
C GLY A 289 24.82 27.10 19.50
N VAL A 290 23.50 27.17 19.73
CA VAL A 290 22.71 26.05 20.22
C VAL A 290 22.78 24.94 19.18
N ASN A 291 23.30 23.77 19.59
CA ASN A 291 23.37 22.61 18.72
C ASN A 291 21.95 22.18 18.34
N ALA A 292 21.63 22.18 17.04
CA ALA A 292 20.29 21.84 16.57
C ALA A 292 19.82 20.46 17.05
N LYS A 293 20.74 19.51 17.27
CA LYS A 293 20.41 18.19 17.84
C LYS A 293 20.00 18.24 19.32
N GLU A 294 20.62 19.10 20.13
CA GLU A 294 20.29 19.25 21.55
C GLU A 294 18.97 20.00 21.73
N LEU A 295 18.70 21.01 20.89
CA LEU A 295 17.39 21.66 20.85
C LEU A 295 16.30 20.69 20.39
N GLN A 296 16.60 19.82 19.42
CA GLN A 296 15.65 18.82 18.93
C GLN A 296 15.38 17.71 19.96
N SER A 297 16.38 17.28 20.73
CA SER A 297 16.16 16.39 21.89
C SER A 297 15.44 17.07 23.05
N ALA A 298 15.69 18.37 23.30
CA ALA A 298 14.99 19.14 24.34
C ALA A 298 13.52 19.41 23.98
N LEU A 299 13.21 19.55 22.68
CA LEU A 299 11.84 19.63 22.16
C LEU A 299 11.15 18.25 22.12
N GLN A 300 11.90 17.16 21.97
CA GLN A 300 11.40 15.78 22.15
C GLN A 300 11.19 15.42 23.63
N GLY A 301 11.86 16.09 24.58
CA GLY A 301 11.74 15.89 26.02
C GLY A 301 10.38 16.24 26.66
N HIS A 302 9.35 16.50 25.84
CA HIS A 302 7.96 16.64 26.26
C HIS A 302 7.04 15.61 25.56
N GLN A 303 7.57 14.45 25.14
CA GLN A 303 6.73 13.30 24.83
C GLN A 303 5.96 12.90 26.10
N GLN A 304 4.67 13.23 26.11
CA GLN A 304 3.74 12.71 27.11
C GLN A 304 3.59 11.21 26.85
N HIS A 305 4.17 10.40 27.73
CA HIS A 305 3.86 8.97 27.78
C HIS A 305 2.39 8.82 28.16
N SER A 306 1.51 8.68 27.18
CA SER A 306 0.07 8.48 27.37
C SER A 306 -0.29 7.03 27.05
N LEU A 307 -0.19 6.13 28.02
CA LEU A 307 -0.62 4.74 27.84
C LEU A 307 -2.15 4.66 27.76
N THR A 308 -2.66 3.84 26.84
CA THR A 308 -4.10 3.62 26.71
C THR A 308 -4.63 2.54 27.67
N HIS A 309 -5.96 2.35 27.72
CA HIS A 309 -6.58 1.24 28.44
C HIS A 309 -6.06 -0.10 27.91
N ALA A 310 -5.93 -0.23 26.59
CA ALA A 310 -5.42 -1.42 25.94
C ALA A 310 -3.92 -1.67 26.18
N ASP A 311 -3.09 -0.63 26.26
CA ASP A 311 -1.66 -0.77 26.60
C ASP A 311 -1.49 -1.38 27.99
N ILE A 312 -2.21 -0.88 28.99
CA ILE A 312 -2.15 -1.43 30.35
C ILE A 312 -2.68 -2.86 30.38
N ALA A 313 -3.78 -3.15 29.66
CA ALA A 313 -4.30 -4.51 29.55
C ALA A 313 -3.26 -5.49 28.95
N LEU A 314 -2.53 -5.08 27.91
CA LEU A 314 -1.43 -5.84 27.30
C LEU A 314 -0.30 -6.12 28.31
N ILE A 315 0.08 -5.11 29.10
CA ILE A 315 1.13 -5.23 30.12
C ILE A 315 0.74 -6.21 31.24
N LEU A 316 -0.55 -6.26 31.61
CA LEU A 316 -1.06 -7.22 32.59
C LEU A 316 -1.19 -8.64 32.01
N LEU A 317 -1.61 -8.77 30.74
CA LEU A 317 -1.65 -10.05 30.02
C LEU A 317 -0.26 -10.69 29.88
N ALA A 318 0.77 -9.88 29.63
CA ALA A 318 2.16 -10.34 29.51
C ALA A 318 2.64 -11.11 30.76
N GLU A 319 2.22 -10.70 31.96
CA GLU A 319 2.57 -11.39 33.22
C GLU A 319 1.85 -12.74 33.37
N ILE A 320 0.59 -12.84 32.93
CA ILE A 320 -0.29 -14.00 33.13
C ILE A 320 -0.01 -15.12 32.10
N ALA A 321 0.50 -14.77 30.92
CA ALA A 321 0.69 -15.64 29.76
C ALA A 321 1.55 -16.90 29.98
N TYR A 322 2.40 -16.90 31.01
CA TYR A 322 3.31 -18.03 31.30
C TYR A 322 2.62 -19.19 32.06
N GLU A 323 1.62 -18.89 32.90
CA GLU A 323 1.00 -19.89 33.78
C GLU A 323 -0.23 -20.60 33.17
N ASN A 324 -0.94 -19.99 32.20
CA ASN A 324 -2.33 -20.36 31.83
C ASN A 324 -2.52 -20.69 30.34
N ASP A 325 -1.75 -21.63 29.78
CA ASP A 325 -1.73 -21.98 28.35
C ASP A 325 -3.11 -22.27 27.71
N GLU A 326 -3.92 -23.15 28.31
CA GLU A 326 -5.23 -23.54 27.77
C GLU A 326 -6.23 -22.38 27.70
N ASP A 327 -6.36 -21.56 28.76
CA ASP A 327 -7.29 -20.40 28.81
C ASP A 327 -6.99 -19.34 27.73
N PHE A 328 -5.76 -19.29 27.22
CA PHE A 328 -5.38 -18.34 26.17
C PHE A 328 -5.78 -18.77 24.75
N ARG A 329 -6.06 -20.06 24.50
CA ARG A 329 -6.18 -20.61 23.13
C ARG A 329 -7.25 -19.94 22.27
N GLU A 330 -8.42 -19.63 22.86
CA GLU A 330 -9.53 -18.97 22.14
C GLU A 330 -9.18 -17.52 21.74
N HIS A 331 -8.24 -16.88 22.44
CA HIS A 331 -7.90 -15.46 22.30
C HIS A 331 -6.65 -15.21 21.45
N LEU A 332 -5.93 -16.25 21.02
CA LEU A 332 -4.67 -16.15 20.29
C LEU A 332 -4.73 -15.31 19.00
N PRO A 333 -5.78 -15.40 18.15
CA PRO A 333 -5.92 -14.53 16.97
C PRO A 333 -5.81 -13.03 17.30
N LEU A 334 -6.49 -12.60 18.37
CA LEU A 334 -6.48 -11.21 18.80
C LEU A 334 -5.17 -10.86 19.52
N LEU A 335 -4.66 -11.73 20.40
CA LEU A 335 -3.42 -11.49 21.12
C LEU A 335 -2.22 -11.33 20.18
N PHE A 336 -2.05 -12.23 19.21
CA PHE A 336 -0.99 -12.08 18.22
C PHE A 336 -1.23 -10.87 17.33
N HIS A 337 -2.48 -10.58 16.94
CA HIS A 337 -2.77 -9.38 16.17
C HIS A 337 -2.32 -8.09 16.89
N VAL A 338 -2.81 -7.83 18.11
CA VAL A 338 -2.49 -6.60 18.85
C VAL A 338 -1.01 -6.53 19.21
N THR A 339 -0.40 -7.66 19.59
CA THR A 339 1.04 -7.72 19.88
C THR A 339 1.87 -7.32 18.67
N PHE A 340 1.53 -7.81 17.47
CA PHE A 340 2.30 -7.55 16.26
C PHE A 340 2.10 -6.12 15.74
N VAL A 341 0.88 -5.58 15.72
CA VAL A 341 0.64 -4.18 15.30
C VAL A 341 1.15 -3.13 16.30
N SER A 342 1.72 -3.55 17.43
CA SER A 342 2.29 -2.68 18.47
C SER A 342 3.81 -2.79 18.61
N MET A 343 4.50 -3.60 17.80
CA MET A 343 5.97 -3.79 17.87
C MET A 343 6.82 -2.64 17.27
N ASP A 344 6.14 -1.61 16.76
CA ASP A 344 6.67 -0.33 16.29
C ASP A 344 6.01 0.87 17.03
N SER A 345 5.46 0.62 18.22
CA SER A 345 5.08 1.69 19.15
C SER A 345 6.30 2.56 19.52
N SER A 346 6.07 3.86 19.74
CA SER A 346 7.06 4.77 20.32
C SER A 346 7.30 4.53 21.81
N GLU A 347 6.39 3.81 22.47
CA GLU A 347 6.44 3.59 23.92
C GLU A 347 7.26 2.33 24.25
N ASP A 348 8.49 2.52 24.72
CA ASP A 348 9.44 1.44 25.10
C ASP A 348 8.80 0.37 26.01
N ILE A 349 7.93 0.79 26.92
CA ILE A 349 7.24 -0.11 27.87
C ILE A 349 6.19 -1.00 27.18
N VAL A 350 5.49 -0.49 26.16
CA VAL A 350 4.54 -1.26 25.36
C VAL A 350 5.31 -2.27 24.51
N LEU A 351 6.39 -1.83 23.88
CA LEU A 351 7.28 -2.66 23.08
C LEU A 351 7.89 -3.82 23.89
N GLU A 352 8.47 -3.53 25.08
CA GLU A 352 9.02 -4.57 25.95
C GLU A 352 7.94 -5.60 26.34
N HIS A 353 6.72 -5.14 26.67
CA HIS A 353 5.64 -6.04 27.06
C HIS A 353 5.00 -6.80 25.89
N CYS A 354 5.01 -6.26 24.67
CA CYS A 354 4.66 -7.02 23.46
C CYS A 354 5.66 -8.16 23.22
N GLN A 355 6.95 -7.86 23.31
CA GLN A 355 8.02 -8.86 23.18
C GLN A 355 7.95 -9.91 24.30
N HIS A 356 7.66 -9.51 25.53
CA HIS A 356 7.52 -10.42 26.66
C HIS A 356 6.29 -11.33 26.54
N LEU A 357 5.12 -10.76 26.17
CA LEU A 357 3.90 -11.52 25.92
C LEU A 357 4.12 -12.56 24.82
N LEU A 358 4.75 -12.20 23.71
CA LEU A 358 5.02 -13.13 22.61
C LEU A 358 5.94 -14.28 23.06
N VAL A 359 7.01 -13.97 23.81
CA VAL A 359 7.92 -14.97 24.38
C VAL A 359 7.19 -15.91 25.34
N ASN A 360 6.34 -15.37 26.23
CA ASN A 360 5.61 -16.17 27.21
C ASN A 360 4.59 -17.09 26.53
N LEU A 361 3.86 -16.61 25.52
CA LEU A 361 2.94 -17.42 24.71
C LEU A 361 3.68 -18.50 23.91
N LEU A 362 4.85 -18.20 23.31
CA LEU A 362 5.67 -19.20 22.63
C LEU A 362 6.17 -20.29 23.59
N TYR A 363 6.59 -19.92 24.81
CA TYR A 363 7.00 -20.88 25.83
C TYR A 363 5.84 -21.74 26.33
N SER A 364 4.67 -21.15 26.62
CA SER A 364 3.54 -21.88 27.21
C SER A 364 2.84 -22.76 26.17
N LEU A 365 2.53 -22.23 24.99
CA LEU A 365 1.79 -22.95 23.95
C LEU A 365 2.64 -23.95 23.15
N ALA A 366 3.87 -23.58 22.78
CA ALA A 366 4.72 -24.43 21.95
C ALA A 366 5.82 -25.11 22.77
N GLY A 367 6.61 -24.34 23.53
CA GLY A 367 7.76 -24.85 24.27
C GLY A 367 7.42 -25.98 25.25
N ARG A 368 6.49 -25.73 26.18
CA ARG A 368 6.04 -26.72 27.18
C ARG A 368 5.41 -27.94 26.54
N HIS A 369 4.58 -27.76 25.51
CA HIS A 369 3.96 -28.90 24.80
C HIS A 369 5.02 -29.76 24.07
N LEU A 370 6.01 -29.15 23.39
CA LEU A 370 7.15 -29.83 22.76
C LEU A 370 8.17 -30.43 23.76
N GLU A 371 8.05 -30.14 25.05
CA GLU A 371 8.79 -30.80 26.13
C GLU A 371 8.03 -31.98 26.76
N LEU A 372 6.70 -31.99 26.67
CA LEU A 372 5.85 -33.06 27.21
C LEU A 372 5.63 -34.22 26.22
N TYR A 373 5.75 -33.96 24.92
CA TYR A 373 5.56 -34.95 23.84
C TYR A 373 6.88 -35.25 23.10
N GLU A 374 7.86 -35.85 23.78
CA GLU A 374 9.06 -36.37 23.09
C GLU A 374 8.69 -37.57 22.20
N VAL A 375 8.39 -37.32 20.92
CA VAL A 375 8.19 -38.34 19.88
C VAL A 375 9.33 -38.28 18.85
N GLU A 376 9.68 -39.44 18.30
CA GLU A 376 10.97 -39.66 17.63
C GLU A 376 11.15 -38.87 16.32
N ASN A 377 12.29 -38.18 16.22
CA ASN A 377 12.95 -37.67 15.01
C ASN A 377 12.33 -36.51 14.20
N SER A 378 11.04 -36.17 14.27
CA SER A 378 10.49 -34.96 13.61
C SER A 378 10.47 -33.71 14.51
N ASP A 379 10.22 -33.89 15.80
CA ASP A 379 9.87 -32.77 16.68
C ASP A 379 11.08 -31.91 17.09
N GLY A 380 12.30 -32.41 16.85
CA GLY A 380 13.54 -31.69 17.08
C GLY A 380 13.69 -30.42 16.22
N GLU A 381 13.23 -30.45 14.96
CA GLU A 381 13.31 -29.29 14.06
C GLU A 381 12.31 -28.20 14.49
N ASN A 382 11.06 -28.58 14.78
CA ASN A 382 10.03 -27.68 15.28
C ASN A 382 10.41 -27.05 16.63
N LYS A 383 10.95 -27.85 17.57
CA LYS A 383 11.46 -27.38 18.86
C LYS A 383 12.63 -26.42 18.69
N GLN A 384 13.55 -26.70 17.76
CA GLN A 384 14.65 -25.80 17.44
C GLN A 384 14.16 -24.48 16.80
N GLN A 385 13.12 -24.53 15.95
CA GLN A 385 12.48 -23.35 15.37
C GLN A 385 11.88 -22.46 16.47
N VAL A 386 11.05 -23.02 17.37
CA VAL A 386 10.47 -22.29 18.51
C VAL A 386 11.54 -21.66 19.39
N VAL A 387 12.58 -22.42 19.76
CA VAL A 387 13.72 -21.91 20.56
C VAL A 387 14.50 -20.82 19.83
N SER A 388 14.66 -20.91 18.50
CA SER A 388 15.33 -19.88 17.69
C SER A 388 14.52 -18.59 17.61
N LEU A 389 13.19 -18.70 17.46
CA LEU A 389 12.26 -17.58 17.42
C LEU A 389 12.23 -16.84 18.77
N ILE A 390 12.16 -17.58 19.88
CA ILE A 390 12.25 -17.01 21.22
C ILE A 390 13.59 -16.26 21.42
N LYS A 391 14.72 -16.86 21.05
CA LYS A 391 16.04 -16.20 21.14
C LYS A 391 16.12 -14.95 20.27
N TYR A 392 15.50 -14.96 19.08
CA TYR A 392 15.43 -13.79 18.21
C TYR A 392 14.65 -12.64 18.86
N VAL A 393 13.43 -12.89 19.37
CA VAL A 393 12.63 -11.86 20.07
C VAL A 393 13.36 -11.35 21.32
N GLN A 394 13.97 -12.24 22.10
CA GLN A 394 14.78 -11.86 23.26
C GLN A 394 16.01 -11.01 22.90
N SER A 395 16.66 -11.26 21.76
CA SER A 395 17.78 -10.46 21.27
C SER A 395 17.41 -9.02 20.88
N LYS A 396 16.11 -8.77 20.72
CA LYS A 396 15.52 -7.47 20.38
C LYS A 396 14.85 -6.77 21.56
N ARG A 397 14.95 -7.30 22.79
CA ARG A 397 14.29 -6.75 23.98
C ARG A 397 14.59 -5.27 24.17
N GLY A 398 13.55 -4.42 24.21
CA GLY A 398 13.69 -2.97 24.38
C GLY A 398 14.26 -2.25 23.15
N SER A 399 14.14 -2.85 21.97
CA SER A 399 14.46 -2.22 20.68
C SER A 399 13.37 -2.52 19.66
N MET A 400 12.99 -1.54 18.85
CA MET A 400 11.90 -1.69 17.87
C MET A 400 12.20 -2.85 16.92
N MET A 401 11.18 -3.65 16.60
CA MET A 401 11.34 -4.79 15.69
C MET A 401 11.49 -4.32 14.24
N TRP A 402 10.85 -3.20 13.91
CA TRP A 402 10.92 -2.48 12.65
C TRP A 402 10.54 -1.01 12.85
N GLU A 403 10.88 -0.15 11.89
CA GLU A 403 10.55 1.27 11.91
C GLU A 403 9.02 1.50 11.78
N ASN A 404 8.51 2.52 12.47
CA ASN A 404 7.14 2.98 12.32
C ASN A 404 7.00 3.78 11.01
N GLU A 405 6.56 3.10 9.95
CA GLU A 405 6.47 3.65 8.61
C GLU A 405 5.05 3.57 8.06
N ASP A 406 4.55 4.69 7.56
CA ASP A 406 3.30 4.71 6.81
C ASP A 406 3.52 4.44 5.31
N PRO A 407 2.61 3.68 4.67
CA PRO A 407 2.58 3.51 3.22
C PRO A 407 2.10 4.81 2.55
N THR A 408 2.70 5.13 1.41
CA THR A 408 2.27 6.27 0.58
C THR A 408 1.88 5.81 -0.81
N VAL A 409 1.18 6.68 -1.55
CA VAL A 409 0.71 6.42 -2.92
C VAL A 409 1.83 6.04 -3.90
N VAL A 410 3.06 6.49 -3.62
CA VAL A 410 4.25 6.22 -4.46
C VAL A 410 5.16 5.15 -3.83
N ARG A 411 5.08 4.97 -2.51
CA ARG A 411 5.91 4.04 -1.73
C ARG A 411 5.03 3.06 -0.97
N THR A 412 4.64 1.99 -1.65
CA THR A 412 3.94 0.82 -1.09
C THR A 412 4.88 -0.17 -0.41
N ASP A 413 6.10 -0.28 -0.94
CA ASP A 413 7.03 -1.34 -0.55
C ASP A 413 7.86 -0.86 0.65
N LEU A 414 7.43 -1.28 1.85
CA LEU A 414 8.05 -0.92 3.11
C LEU A 414 8.95 -2.06 3.64
N PRO A 415 10.22 -1.81 4.02
CA PRO A 415 11.07 -2.80 4.67
C PRO A 415 10.45 -3.38 5.95
N SER A 416 9.76 -2.53 6.73
CA SER A 416 9.03 -2.92 7.93
C SER A 416 7.93 -3.96 7.66
N ALA A 417 7.20 -3.83 6.54
CA ALA A 417 6.17 -4.80 6.15
C ALA A 417 6.75 -6.18 5.80
N ALA A 418 7.97 -6.24 5.24
CA ALA A 418 8.64 -7.51 4.96
C ALA A 418 9.10 -8.22 6.24
N LEU A 419 9.63 -7.47 7.22
CA LEU A 419 10.00 -8.00 8.54
C LEU A 419 8.79 -8.51 9.31
N LEU A 420 7.70 -7.73 9.34
CA LEU A 420 6.41 -8.11 9.91
C LEU A 420 5.89 -9.41 9.28
N SER A 421 5.87 -9.50 7.94
CA SER A 421 5.42 -10.70 7.21
C SER A 421 6.25 -11.94 7.56
N ALA A 422 7.57 -11.82 7.61
CA ALA A 422 8.48 -12.91 7.98
C ALA A 422 8.25 -13.40 9.42
N LEU A 423 8.01 -12.48 10.37
CA LEU A 423 7.69 -12.84 11.74
C LEU A 423 6.32 -13.52 11.85
N VAL A 424 5.31 -13.06 11.11
CA VAL A 424 3.97 -13.66 11.06
C VAL A 424 4.02 -15.09 10.52
N GLN A 425 4.77 -15.36 9.44
CA GLN A 425 4.95 -16.75 8.96
C GLN A 425 5.66 -17.60 10.03
N SER A 426 6.79 -17.13 10.55
CA SER A 426 7.56 -17.83 11.58
C SER A 426 6.71 -18.18 12.82
N MET A 427 5.73 -17.33 13.14
CA MET A 427 4.80 -17.52 14.25
C MET A 427 3.75 -18.59 13.98
N VAL A 428 3.13 -18.58 12.79
CA VAL A 428 2.15 -19.60 12.38
C VAL A 428 2.81 -20.97 12.28
N ASP A 429 4.02 -21.04 11.70
CA ASP A 429 4.78 -22.28 11.58
C ASP A 429 5.21 -22.82 12.96
N ALA A 430 5.52 -21.94 13.92
CA ALA A 430 5.86 -22.33 15.30
C ALA A 430 4.67 -22.87 16.12
N ILE A 431 3.43 -22.49 15.78
CA ILE A 431 2.18 -22.93 16.42
C ILE A 431 1.35 -23.81 15.45
N PHE A 432 2.04 -24.72 14.76
CA PHE A 432 1.42 -25.61 13.75
C PHE A 432 0.28 -26.50 14.29
N PHE A 433 0.23 -26.74 15.61
CA PHE A 433 -0.81 -27.54 16.26
C PHE A 433 -2.16 -26.82 16.37
N GLN A 434 -2.21 -25.49 16.22
CA GLN A 434 -3.46 -24.73 16.15
C GLN A 434 -3.91 -24.60 14.68
N GLY A 435 -4.49 -25.68 14.16
CA GLY A 435 -4.68 -25.88 12.70
C GLY A 435 -5.49 -24.82 11.95
N ASP A 436 -6.33 -24.03 12.62
CA ASP A 436 -7.14 -22.95 12.04
C ASP A 436 -6.61 -21.54 12.34
N LEU A 437 -5.45 -21.40 12.99
CA LEU A 437 -4.88 -20.10 13.39
C LEU A 437 -4.72 -19.15 12.20
N ARG A 438 -4.34 -19.66 11.03
CA ARG A 438 -4.18 -18.85 9.80
C ARG A 438 -5.50 -18.21 9.35
N GLU A 439 -6.62 -18.93 9.49
CA GLU A 439 -7.98 -18.48 9.12
C GLU A 439 -8.58 -17.54 10.18
N THR A 440 -8.44 -17.90 11.46
CA THR A 440 -8.98 -17.12 12.58
C THR A 440 -8.22 -15.81 12.79
N TRP A 441 -6.88 -15.84 12.76
CA TRP A 441 -6.04 -14.64 12.78
C TRP A 441 -6.22 -13.82 11.50
N GLY A 442 -6.40 -14.47 10.35
CA GLY A 442 -6.75 -13.79 9.09
C GLY A 442 -8.07 -13.03 9.19
N THR A 443 -9.08 -13.61 9.84
CA THR A 443 -10.38 -12.98 10.06
C THR A 443 -10.27 -11.76 11.00
N GLU A 444 -9.55 -11.90 12.12
CA GLU A 444 -9.34 -10.78 13.05
C GLU A 444 -8.49 -9.67 12.42
N ALA A 445 -7.43 -10.01 11.68
CA ALA A 445 -6.61 -9.03 10.96
C ALA A 445 -7.42 -8.26 9.90
N LEU A 446 -8.33 -8.92 9.18
CA LEU A 446 -9.21 -8.23 8.23
C LEU A 446 -10.20 -7.28 8.93
N LYS A 447 -10.77 -7.70 10.08
CA LYS A 447 -11.64 -6.87 10.91
C LYS A 447 -10.93 -5.59 11.37
N TRP A 448 -9.70 -5.70 11.89
CA TRP A 448 -8.91 -4.54 12.29
C TRP A 448 -8.52 -3.64 11.11
N ALA A 449 -8.13 -4.23 9.98
CA ALA A 449 -7.84 -3.50 8.75
C ALA A 449 -9.03 -2.65 8.26
N MET A 450 -10.26 -3.08 8.57
CA MET A 450 -11.48 -2.43 8.12
C MET A 450 -12.14 -1.51 9.17
N GLU A 451 -12.02 -1.80 10.47
CA GLU A 451 -12.79 -1.11 11.53
C GLU A 451 -11.92 -0.24 12.47
N CYS A 452 -10.59 -0.22 12.32
CA CYS A 452 -9.73 0.53 13.24
C CYS A 452 -9.77 2.06 13.06
N THR A 453 -9.80 2.79 14.17
CA THR A 453 -9.63 4.25 14.29
C THR A 453 -8.26 4.73 13.82
N SER A 454 -7.19 4.02 14.19
CA SER A 454 -5.85 4.32 13.70
C SER A 454 -5.62 3.76 12.30
N ARG A 455 -5.36 4.66 11.35
CA ARG A 455 -4.95 4.34 9.98
C ARG A 455 -3.66 3.50 9.96
N HIS A 456 -2.70 3.78 10.85
CA HIS A 456 -1.45 3.02 10.91
C HIS A 456 -1.69 1.55 11.28
N LEU A 457 -2.46 1.31 12.35
CA LEU A 457 -2.83 -0.04 12.78
C LEU A 457 -3.64 -0.76 11.68
N ALA A 458 -4.54 -0.06 10.97
CA ALA A 458 -5.26 -0.61 9.83
C ALA A 458 -4.32 -1.03 8.67
N CYS A 459 -3.30 -0.23 8.34
CA CYS A 459 -2.26 -0.59 7.37
C CYS A 459 -1.45 -1.82 7.81
N ARG A 460 -0.98 -1.87 9.06
CA ARG A 460 -0.29 -3.04 9.62
C ARG A 460 -1.17 -4.29 9.59
N SER A 461 -2.47 -4.13 9.82
CA SER A 461 -3.46 -5.21 9.76
C SER A 461 -3.62 -5.79 8.35
N HIS A 462 -3.65 -4.94 7.31
CA HIS A 462 -3.58 -5.37 5.91
C HIS A 462 -2.28 -6.15 5.60
N GLN A 463 -1.14 -5.69 6.11
CA GLN A 463 0.16 -6.36 5.94
C GLN A 463 0.16 -7.75 6.61
N ILE A 464 -0.37 -7.88 7.84
CA ILE A 464 -0.56 -9.17 8.53
C ILE A 464 -1.48 -10.09 7.72
N TYR A 465 -2.64 -9.61 7.25
CA TYR A 465 -3.56 -10.40 6.43
C TYR A 465 -2.88 -10.96 5.18
N ARG A 466 -2.09 -10.15 4.46
CA ARG A 466 -1.36 -10.57 3.26
C ARG A 466 -0.26 -11.60 3.55
N ALA A 467 0.35 -11.57 4.73
CA ALA A 467 1.24 -12.63 5.18
C ALA A 467 0.45 -13.92 5.47
N LEU A 468 -0.67 -13.80 6.21
CA LEU A 468 -1.50 -14.94 6.60
C LEU A 468 -2.16 -15.66 5.41
N ARG A 469 -2.51 -14.96 4.32
CA ARG A 469 -3.16 -15.60 3.14
C ARG A 469 -4.28 -16.59 3.51
N PRO A 470 -5.28 -16.17 4.32
CA PRO A 470 -6.40 -17.05 4.66
C PRO A 470 -7.29 -17.33 3.44
N SER A 471 -8.19 -18.29 3.58
CA SER A 471 -9.22 -18.58 2.59
C SER A 471 -10.08 -17.35 2.29
N VAL A 472 -10.47 -17.19 1.01
CA VAL A 472 -11.20 -16.00 0.58
C VAL A 472 -12.70 -16.24 0.61
N THR A 473 -13.42 -15.33 1.27
CA THR A 473 -14.89 -15.31 1.33
C THR A 473 -15.46 -14.12 0.54
N SER A 474 -16.69 -14.26 0.04
CA SER A 474 -17.34 -13.19 -0.71
C SER A 474 -17.57 -11.95 0.16
N ASP A 475 -17.97 -12.16 1.43
CA ASP A 475 -18.11 -11.09 2.44
C ASP A 475 -16.83 -10.24 2.57
N ALA A 476 -15.65 -10.87 2.62
CA ALA A 476 -14.37 -10.17 2.69
C ALA A 476 -14.12 -9.29 1.46
N CYS A 477 -14.32 -9.83 0.25
CA CYS A 477 -14.18 -9.08 -1.00
C CYS A 477 -15.12 -7.86 -1.05
N VAL A 478 -16.40 -8.05 -0.72
CA VAL A 478 -17.38 -6.95 -0.76
C VAL A 478 -17.09 -5.92 0.34
N ALA A 479 -16.66 -6.34 1.53
CA ALA A 479 -16.29 -5.41 2.61
C ALA A 479 -15.09 -4.53 2.24
N LEU A 480 -14.04 -5.10 1.62
CA LEU A 480 -12.90 -4.33 1.12
C LEU A 480 -13.28 -3.36 -0.01
N LEU A 481 -14.16 -3.77 -0.94
CA LEU A 481 -14.70 -2.87 -1.97
C LEU A 481 -15.55 -1.74 -1.34
N ARG A 482 -16.27 -1.98 -0.24
CA ARG A 482 -16.98 -0.94 0.54
C ARG A 482 -16.01 0.01 1.24
N CYS A 483 -14.89 -0.49 1.79
CA CYS A 483 -13.81 0.35 2.31
C CYS A 483 -13.25 1.28 1.23
N LEU A 484 -12.91 0.75 0.03
CA LEU A 484 -12.47 1.56 -1.11
C LEU A 484 -13.51 2.64 -1.47
N HIS A 485 -14.78 2.27 -1.59
CA HIS A 485 -15.86 3.22 -1.90
C HIS A 485 -15.97 4.35 -0.85
N ARG A 486 -15.81 4.04 0.44
CA ARG A 486 -15.76 5.06 1.50
C ARG A 486 -14.52 5.94 1.38
N CYS A 487 -13.32 5.37 1.21
CA CYS A 487 -12.07 6.12 1.05
C CYS A 487 -12.11 7.11 -0.13
N LEU A 488 -12.73 6.73 -1.25
CA LEU A 488 -12.94 7.62 -2.41
C LEU A 488 -13.83 8.83 -2.12
N SER A 489 -14.57 8.83 -1.00
CA SER A 489 -15.38 9.99 -0.59
C SER A 489 -14.54 11.15 -0.06
N ASN A 490 -13.31 10.89 0.40
CA ASN A 490 -12.35 11.92 0.83
C ASN A 490 -10.89 11.46 0.55
N PRO A 491 -10.44 11.46 -0.73
CA PRO A 491 -9.17 10.87 -1.14
C PRO A 491 -7.96 11.81 -0.89
N ILE A 492 -7.70 12.12 0.39
CA ILE A 492 -6.48 12.81 0.84
C ILE A 492 -5.24 11.90 0.77
N PRO A 493 -4.00 12.42 0.70
CA PRO A 493 -2.80 11.59 0.50
C PRO A 493 -2.63 10.41 1.49
N PRO A 494 -2.90 10.54 2.81
CA PRO A 494 -2.85 9.39 3.72
C PRO A 494 -3.91 8.32 3.44
N VAL A 495 -5.11 8.73 3.02
CA VAL A 495 -6.21 7.82 2.63
C VAL A 495 -5.92 7.15 1.29
N LEU A 496 -5.24 7.83 0.37
CA LEU A 496 -4.73 7.22 -0.86
C LEU A 496 -3.66 6.16 -0.57
N GLY A 497 -2.77 6.38 0.41
CA GLY A 497 -1.83 5.35 0.90
C GLY A 497 -2.56 4.11 1.42
N PHE A 498 -3.61 4.30 2.22
CA PHE A 498 -4.48 3.21 2.71
C PHE A 498 -5.27 2.51 1.58
N ILE A 499 -5.69 3.23 0.52
CA ILE A 499 -6.27 2.61 -0.69
C ILE A 499 -5.29 1.62 -1.35
N MET A 500 -3.98 1.91 -1.36
CA MET A 500 -2.99 0.97 -1.89
C MET A 500 -2.93 -0.31 -1.05
N GLU A 501 -2.99 -0.22 0.28
CA GLU A 501 -3.04 -1.38 1.19
C GLU A 501 -4.26 -2.27 0.91
N ILE A 502 -5.44 -1.68 0.63
CA ILE A 502 -6.62 -2.46 0.23
C ILE A 502 -6.43 -3.12 -1.14
N LEU A 503 -5.89 -2.42 -2.14
CA LEU A 503 -5.67 -2.97 -3.47
C LEU A 503 -4.66 -4.13 -3.47
N LEU A 504 -3.54 -3.97 -2.77
CA LEU A 504 -2.55 -5.05 -2.56
C LEU A 504 -3.16 -6.24 -1.80
N THR A 505 -4.07 -5.98 -0.87
CA THR A 505 -4.80 -7.04 -0.15
C THR A 505 -5.72 -7.82 -1.10
N LEU A 506 -6.49 -7.13 -1.94
CA LEU A 506 -7.33 -7.75 -2.97
C LEU A 506 -6.49 -8.54 -4.00
N GLN A 507 -5.29 -8.08 -4.34
CA GLN A 507 -4.37 -8.82 -5.22
C GLN A 507 -3.95 -10.15 -4.60
N VAL A 508 -3.52 -10.16 -3.34
CA VAL A 508 -3.15 -11.39 -2.63
C VAL A 508 -4.35 -12.32 -2.44
N MET A 509 -5.56 -11.78 -2.23
CA MET A 509 -6.78 -12.60 -2.20
C MET A 509 -7.01 -13.32 -3.54
N VAL A 510 -6.94 -12.61 -4.66
CA VAL A 510 -7.08 -13.22 -6.00
C VAL A 510 -5.95 -14.22 -6.29
N GLU A 511 -4.73 -13.96 -5.80
CA GLU A 511 -3.62 -14.92 -5.89
C GLU A 511 -3.88 -16.24 -5.14
N ASN A 512 -4.56 -16.16 -4.00
CA ASN A 512 -4.84 -17.28 -3.10
C ASN A 512 -6.10 -18.10 -3.50
N MET A 513 -6.97 -17.57 -4.35
CA MET A 513 -8.13 -18.30 -4.89
C MET A 513 -7.70 -19.41 -5.86
N GLU A 514 -8.38 -20.56 -5.85
CA GLU A 514 -8.34 -21.47 -7.01
C GLU A 514 -8.87 -20.73 -8.26
N PRO A 515 -8.21 -20.83 -9.44
CA PRO A 515 -8.61 -20.12 -10.65
C PRO A 515 -10.10 -20.32 -11.03
N GLU A 516 -10.59 -21.55 -10.88
CA GLU A 516 -11.97 -21.94 -11.17
C GLU A 516 -12.99 -21.24 -10.27
N LYS A 517 -12.59 -20.79 -9.08
CA LYS A 517 -13.46 -20.10 -8.11
C LYS A 517 -13.57 -18.61 -8.37
N VAL A 518 -12.63 -17.98 -9.10
CA VAL A 518 -12.63 -16.51 -9.34
C VAL A 518 -13.90 -16.02 -10.05
N ILE A 519 -14.49 -16.86 -10.92
CA ILE A 519 -15.75 -16.57 -11.61
C ILE A 519 -16.95 -16.35 -10.65
N LEU A 520 -16.87 -16.85 -9.41
CA LEU A 520 -17.89 -16.68 -8.37
C LEU A 520 -17.83 -15.30 -7.68
N TYR A 521 -16.83 -14.47 -8.00
CA TYR A 521 -16.60 -13.15 -7.41
C TYR A 521 -16.66 -12.02 -8.47
N PRO A 522 -17.73 -11.92 -9.28
CA PRO A 522 -17.83 -10.94 -10.37
C PRO A 522 -17.73 -9.48 -9.89
N GLN A 523 -18.01 -9.21 -8.61
CA GLN A 523 -17.81 -7.89 -7.98
C GLN A 523 -16.34 -7.44 -7.98
N LEU A 524 -15.36 -8.35 -8.00
CA LEU A 524 -13.95 -7.99 -8.11
C LEU A 524 -13.61 -7.48 -9.52
N PHE A 525 -14.14 -8.15 -10.55
CA PHE A 525 -14.00 -7.73 -11.94
C PHE A 525 -14.63 -6.36 -12.17
N TRP A 526 -15.90 -6.19 -11.82
CA TRP A 526 -16.59 -4.91 -11.99
C TRP A 526 -16.09 -3.81 -11.04
N GLY A 527 -15.60 -4.17 -9.86
CA GLY A 527 -14.90 -3.26 -8.95
C GLY A 527 -13.62 -2.70 -9.57
N CYS A 528 -12.83 -3.53 -10.26
CA CYS A 528 -11.68 -3.05 -11.03
C CYS A 528 -12.10 -2.13 -12.18
N VAL A 529 -13.13 -2.51 -12.96
CA VAL A 529 -13.64 -1.69 -14.06
C VAL A 529 -14.11 -0.31 -13.56
N ALA A 530 -14.83 -0.25 -12.44
CA ALA A 530 -15.18 1.00 -11.78
C ALA A 530 -13.94 1.83 -11.40
N MET A 531 -12.97 1.19 -10.74
CA MET A 531 -11.73 1.83 -10.28
C MET A 531 -10.82 2.32 -11.41
N MET A 532 -10.88 1.74 -12.62
CA MET A 532 -10.11 2.20 -13.79
C MET A 532 -10.51 3.60 -14.26
N HIS A 533 -11.68 4.13 -13.86
CA HIS A 533 -12.06 5.51 -14.16
C HIS A 533 -11.20 6.55 -13.40
N THR A 534 -10.51 6.15 -12.33
CA THR A 534 -9.72 7.06 -11.48
C THR A 534 -8.65 7.85 -12.23
N ASP A 535 -8.35 9.05 -11.74
CA ASP A 535 -7.26 9.89 -12.22
C ASP A 535 -5.99 9.83 -11.34
N PHE A 536 -6.05 9.12 -10.21
CA PHE A 536 -4.89 8.88 -9.36
C PHE A 536 -3.99 7.82 -9.99
N ILE A 537 -2.93 8.25 -10.67
CA ILE A 537 -2.12 7.42 -11.58
C ILE A 537 -1.58 6.12 -10.93
N HIS A 538 -1.04 6.16 -9.72
CA HIS A 538 -0.52 4.95 -9.05
C HIS A 538 -1.62 4.00 -8.56
N VAL A 539 -2.77 4.55 -8.12
CA VAL A 539 -3.96 3.76 -7.79
C VAL A 539 -4.46 3.05 -9.05
N TYR A 540 -4.52 3.76 -10.18
CA TYR A 540 -4.85 3.19 -11.49
C TYR A 540 -3.88 2.06 -11.90
N CYS A 541 -2.57 2.22 -11.69
CA CYS A 541 -1.60 1.14 -11.94
C CYS A 541 -1.89 -0.12 -11.12
N GLN A 542 -2.15 0.03 -9.81
CA GLN A 542 -2.49 -1.09 -8.93
C GLN A 542 -3.84 -1.75 -9.25
N VAL A 543 -4.79 -0.98 -9.81
CA VAL A 543 -6.06 -1.50 -10.33
C VAL A 543 -5.83 -2.31 -11.62
N LEU A 544 -4.96 -1.87 -12.54
CA LEU A 544 -4.58 -2.65 -13.71
C LEU A 544 -3.83 -3.94 -13.33
N GLU A 545 -3.00 -3.89 -12.28
CA GLU A 545 -2.27 -5.06 -11.77
C GLU A 545 -3.21 -6.07 -11.07
N LEU A 546 -4.21 -5.60 -10.33
CA LEU A 546 -5.29 -6.44 -9.78
C LEU A 546 -6.15 -7.04 -10.91
N PHE A 547 -6.52 -6.22 -11.90
CA PHE A 547 -7.29 -6.69 -13.04
C PHE A 547 -6.54 -7.75 -13.85
N SER A 548 -5.23 -7.59 -14.04
CA SER A 548 -4.35 -8.58 -14.69
C SER A 548 -4.42 -9.94 -14.00
N ARG A 549 -4.32 -9.97 -12.66
CA ARG A 549 -4.44 -11.20 -11.86
C ARG A 549 -5.83 -11.86 -11.96
N ILE A 550 -6.88 -11.04 -12.08
CA ILE A 550 -8.25 -11.55 -12.26
C ILE A 550 -8.41 -12.18 -13.65
N ILE A 551 -8.00 -11.48 -14.71
CA ILE A 551 -8.17 -12.00 -16.08
C ILE A 551 -7.26 -13.18 -16.38
N ASP A 552 -6.08 -13.29 -15.75
CA ASP A 552 -5.21 -14.47 -15.86
C ASP A 552 -5.85 -15.75 -15.27
N ARG A 553 -6.87 -15.61 -14.42
CA ARG A 553 -7.63 -16.71 -13.80
C ARG A 553 -9.00 -16.96 -14.45
N LEU A 554 -9.43 -16.11 -15.39
CA LEU A 554 -10.71 -16.23 -16.07
C LEU A 554 -10.53 -16.67 -17.54
N SER A 555 -11.22 -17.73 -17.94
CA SER A 555 -11.25 -18.15 -19.36
C SER A 555 -12.23 -17.28 -20.15
N PHE A 556 -11.72 -16.41 -21.04
CA PHE A 556 -12.52 -15.66 -22.01
C PHE A 556 -12.71 -16.41 -23.34
N ARG A 557 -12.36 -17.70 -23.42
CA ARG A 557 -12.57 -18.52 -24.64
C ARG A 557 -14.03 -18.93 -24.80
N ASP A 558 -14.73 -19.11 -23.69
CA ASP A 558 -16.09 -19.65 -23.64
C ASP A 558 -17.11 -18.59 -23.18
N LYS A 559 -18.34 -18.68 -23.69
CA LYS A 559 -19.44 -17.75 -23.35
C LYS A 559 -19.91 -17.85 -21.89
N THR A 560 -19.48 -18.84 -21.12
CA THR A 560 -19.88 -19.02 -19.72
C THR A 560 -19.41 -17.85 -18.86
N THR A 561 -18.11 -17.53 -18.91
CA THR A 561 -17.51 -16.38 -18.21
C THR A 561 -18.15 -15.07 -18.64
N GLU A 562 -18.37 -14.90 -19.95
CA GLU A 562 -19.04 -13.72 -20.50
C GLU A 562 -20.46 -13.54 -19.92
N ASN A 563 -21.27 -14.59 -19.94
CA ASN A 563 -22.64 -14.58 -19.41
C ASN A 563 -22.68 -14.31 -17.90
N VAL A 564 -21.77 -14.88 -17.10
CA VAL A 564 -21.72 -14.65 -15.64
C VAL A 564 -21.32 -13.21 -15.30
N LEU A 565 -20.31 -12.66 -16.00
CA LEU A 565 -19.91 -11.27 -15.77
C LEU A 565 -21.02 -10.30 -16.20
N LEU A 566 -21.67 -10.52 -17.34
CA LEU A 566 -22.76 -9.66 -17.84
C LEU A 566 -24.06 -9.75 -17.03
N SER A 567 -24.33 -10.88 -16.37
CA SER A 567 -25.48 -11.02 -15.47
C SER A 567 -25.30 -10.20 -14.19
N SER A 568 -24.05 -9.99 -13.77
CA SER A 568 -23.67 -9.21 -12.57
C SER A 568 -23.26 -7.76 -12.88
N MET A 569 -23.34 -7.34 -14.15
CA MET A 569 -22.98 -5.98 -14.58
C MET A 569 -23.87 -4.94 -13.88
N PRO A 570 -23.31 -3.85 -13.32
CA PRO A 570 -24.10 -2.78 -12.69
C PRO A 570 -25.02 -2.12 -13.73
N ARG A 571 -26.29 -1.88 -13.35
CA ARG A 571 -27.33 -1.27 -14.19
C ARG A 571 -28.13 -0.28 -13.35
N ASP A 572 -28.72 0.73 -14.00
CA ASP A 572 -29.68 1.61 -13.34
C ASP A 572 -31.05 0.92 -13.21
N GLU A 573 -31.61 0.96 -11.99
CA GLU A 573 -32.81 0.21 -11.57
C GLU A 573 -34.13 0.65 -12.26
N PHE A 574 -34.09 1.73 -13.06
CA PHE A 574 -35.26 2.32 -13.71
C PHE A 574 -35.62 1.72 -15.08
N ASN A 575 -34.88 0.72 -15.58
CA ASN A 575 -35.25 -0.02 -16.79
C ASN A 575 -36.14 -1.24 -16.51
N THR A 576 -37.04 -1.14 -15.53
CA THR A 576 -37.96 -2.21 -15.11
C THR A 576 -39.38 -1.94 -15.60
N ASN A 577 -39.56 -1.85 -16.93
CA ASN A 577 -40.89 -1.80 -17.56
C ASN A 577 -41.43 -3.19 -17.94
N ASP A 578 -40.69 -4.28 -17.68
CA ASP A 578 -41.04 -5.66 -18.04
C ASP A 578 -40.92 -6.64 -16.86
N LEU A 579 -41.59 -6.35 -15.73
CA LEU A 579 -42.21 -7.41 -14.92
C LEU A 579 -43.35 -6.83 -14.07
N GLY A 580 -44.54 -7.43 -14.20
CA GLY A 580 -45.76 -6.94 -13.55
C GLY A 580 -45.78 -7.12 -12.04
N ASP A 581 -46.75 -6.43 -11.43
CA ASP A 581 -47.11 -6.46 -10.01
C ASP A 581 -46.83 -7.79 -9.30
N PHE A 582 -46.07 -7.75 -8.19
CA PHE A 582 -46.58 -8.13 -6.86
C PHE A 582 -45.53 -7.86 -5.76
N GLN A 583 -46.02 -7.40 -4.59
CA GLN A 583 -45.33 -7.33 -3.29
C GLN A 583 -44.19 -6.30 -3.11
N ARG A 584 -44.53 -5.15 -2.53
CA ARG A 584 -43.80 -4.62 -1.36
C ARG A 584 -44.68 -3.76 -0.45
N THR A 585 -45.04 -4.34 0.70
CA THR A 585 -45.61 -3.62 1.84
C THR A 585 -44.49 -3.38 2.84
N GLU A 586 -44.36 -2.12 3.27
CA GLU A 586 -43.71 -1.63 4.50
C GLU A 586 -42.26 -2.04 4.84
N SER A 587 -41.36 -1.04 4.85
CA SER A 587 -40.64 -0.68 6.09
C SER A 587 -39.95 0.69 5.95
N ARG A 588 -40.47 1.72 6.63
CA ARG A 588 -39.80 3.04 6.75
C ARG A 588 -38.60 2.93 7.70
N GLY A 589 -37.41 3.26 7.22
CA GLY A 589 -36.22 3.44 8.06
C GLY A 589 -35.22 4.34 7.33
N TYR A 590 -34.74 5.40 8.01
CA TYR A 590 -33.94 6.49 7.42
C TYR A 590 -32.82 6.00 6.48
N GLU A 591 -33.00 6.29 5.19
CA GLU A 591 -32.08 5.88 4.13
C GLU A 591 -30.88 6.82 4.05
N MET A 592 -29.69 6.28 3.73
CA MET A 592 -28.65 7.08 3.10
C MET A 592 -29.18 7.56 1.74
N PRO A 593 -28.88 8.79 1.29
CA PRO A 593 -29.41 9.29 0.04
C PRO A 593 -28.98 8.37 -1.10
N PRO A 594 -29.92 7.85 -1.92
CA PRO A 594 -29.55 7.10 -3.11
C PRO A 594 -28.72 8.00 -4.02
N SER A 595 -27.66 7.46 -4.60
CA SER A 595 -26.80 8.17 -5.55
C SER A 595 -27.57 8.45 -6.84
N SER A 596 -28.32 9.56 -6.86
CA SER A 596 -29.14 9.99 -8.00
C SER A 596 -28.28 10.53 -9.14
N GLY A 597 -27.56 9.64 -9.80
CA GLY A 597 -26.80 9.90 -11.02
C GLY A 597 -26.94 8.72 -11.97
N THR A 598 -27.30 9.00 -13.22
CA THR A 598 -27.31 8.01 -14.31
C THR A 598 -25.90 7.44 -14.47
N LEU A 599 -25.77 6.12 -14.60
CA LEU A 599 -24.48 5.50 -14.87
C LEU A 599 -23.92 5.97 -16.23
N PRO A 600 -22.61 6.23 -16.35
CA PRO A 600 -22.00 6.46 -17.65
C PRO A 600 -22.17 5.20 -18.52
N LYS A 601 -22.47 5.39 -19.81
CA LYS A 601 -22.62 4.28 -20.76
C LYS A 601 -21.33 3.46 -20.79
N PHE A 602 -21.43 2.16 -20.53
CA PHE A 602 -20.30 1.25 -20.62
C PHE A 602 -19.91 1.01 -22.09
N GLU A 603 -18.71 1.46 -22.47
CA GLU A 603 -18.13 1.30 -23.82
C GLU A 603 -17.18 0.09 -23.93
N GLY A 604 -17.01 -0.67 -22.83
CA GLY A 604 -16.06 -1.77 -22.71
C GLY A 604 -14.85 -1.44 -21.83
N VAL A 605 -14.08 -2.47 -21.48
CA VAL A 605 -12.85 -2.31 -20.67
C VAL A 605 -11.70 -1.69 -21.48
N GLN A 606 -11.57 -1.99 -22.78
CA GLN A 606 -10.42 -1.57 -23.59
C GLN A 606 -10.22 -0.04 -23.62
N PRO A 607 -11.25 0.81 -23.82
CA PRO A 607 -11.09 2.27 -23.74
C PRO A 607 -10.49 2.76 -22.41
N LEU A 608 -10.86 2.12 -21.29
CA LEU A 608 -10.35 2.44 -19.97
C LEU A 608 -8.86 2.10 -19.83
N VAL A 609 -8.40 0.99 -20.43
CA VAL A 609 -6.99 0.59 -20.44
C VAL A 609 -6.17 1.46 -21.41
N LEU A 610 -6.73 1.81 -22.58
CA LEU A 610 -6.10 2.69 -23.56
C LEU A 610 -5.82 4.11 -23.01
N LYS A 611 -6.58 4.58 -22.00
CA LYS A 611 -6.29 5.80 -21.23
C LYS A 611 -4.87 5.75 -20.64
N GLY A 612 -4.49 4.61 -20.07
CA GLY A 612 -3.21 4.44 -19.37
C GLY A 612 -1.97 4.41 -20.26
N LEU A 613 -2.11 4.30 -21.59
CA LEU A 613 -1.00 4.54 -22.52
C LEU A 613 -0.60 6.03 -22.60
N MET A 614 -1.45 6.95 -22.13
CA MET A 614 -1.25 8.41 -22.16
C MET A 614 -0.45 8.94 -20.95
N SER A 615 0.30 8.08 -20.26
CA SER A 615 1.15 8.41 -19.10
C SER A 615 2.38 7.53 -19.13
N THR A 616 3.54 8.05 -18.73
CA THR A 616 4.78 7.26 -18.61
C THR A 616 4.75 6.28 -17.45
N VAL A 617 3.93 6.54 -16.41
CA VAL A 617 3.85 5.72 -15.19
C VAL A 617 2.97 4.49 -15.40
N SER A 618 1.79 4.66 -16.00
CA SER A 618 0.86 3.53 -16.25
C SER A 618 1.11 2.80 -17.56
N HIS A 619 2.12 3.20 -18.33
CA HIS A 619 2.35 2.68 -19.67
C HIS A 619 2.49 1.14 -19.69
N GLU A 620 3.47 0.61 -18.94
CA GLU A 620 3.78 -0.81 -18.91
C GLU A 620 2.60 -1.66 -18.42
N PHE A 621 1.92 -1.22 -17.35
CA PHE A 621 0.71 -1.87 -16.82
C PHE A 621 -0.41 -1.92 -17.87
N SER A 622 -0.54 -0.87 -18.69
CA SER A 622 -1.57 -0.80 -19.75
C SER A 622 -1.23 -1.74 -20.92
N ILE A 623 0.04 -1.82 -21.32
CA ILE A 623 0.51 -2.83 -22.29
C ILE A 623 0.30 -4.24 -21.75
N GLU A 624 0.57 -4.49 -20.46
CA GLU A 624 0.41 -5.79 -19.80
C GLU A 624 -1.04 -6.29 -19.77
N VAL A 625 -2.01 -5.40 -19.50
CA VAL A 625 -3.45 -5.70 -19.61
C VAL A 625 -3.89 -5.85 -21.06
N LEU A 626 -3.47 -4.94 -21.96
CA LEU A 626 -3.82 -5.02 -23.39
C LEU A 626 -3.36 -6.36 -24.00
N SER A 627 -2.15 -6.81 -23.66
CA SER A 627 -1.58 -8.09 -24.10
C SER A 627 -2.41 -9.32 -23.69
N ARG A 628 -3.09 -9.25 -22.53
CA ARG A 628 -3.98 -10.32 -22.04
C ARG A 628 -5.35 -10.29 -22.71
N ILE A 629 -5.90 -9.11 -22.95
CA ILE A 629 -7.22 -8.93 -23.58
C ILE A 629 -7.16 -8.97 -25.12
N THR A 630 -6.03 -9.39 -25.72
CA THR A 630 -5.86 -9.75 -27.14
C THR A 630 -6.59 -11.06 -27.46
N VAL A 631 -7.90 -11.13 -27.21
CA VAL A 631 -8.76 -12.31 -27.41
C VAL A 631 -9.87 -12.00 -28.41
N PRO A 632 -10.20 -12.90 -29.36
CA PRO A 632 -11.20 -12.63 -30.40
C PRO A 632 -12.65 -12.63 -29.93
N SER A 633 -12.90 -13.13 -28.72
CA SER A 633 -14.20 -13.28 -28.06
C SER A 633 -14.48 -12.14 -27.07
N CYS A 634 -15.69 -12.14 -26.49
CA CYS A 634 -16.12 -11.24 -25.41
C CYS A 634 -16.10 -9.74 -25.77
N ASP A 635 -16.48 -9.40 -27.00
CA ASP A 635 -16.62 -8.00 -27.44
C ASP A 635 -17.57 -7.20 -26.51
N SER A 636 -18.67 -7.79 -26.03
CA SER A 636 -19.62 -7.11 -25.13
C SER A 636 -19.05 -6.70 -23.76
N ILE A 637 -17.90 -7.26 -23.37
CA ILE A 637 -17.15 -6.88 -22.15
C ILE A 637 -15.99 -5.96 -22.50
N PHE A 638 -15.21 -6.30 -23.54
CA PHE A 638 -13.95 -5.60 -23.81
C PHE A 638 -14.11 -4.35 -24.69
N GLY A 639 -15.11 -4.27 -25.56
CA GLY A 639 -15.37 -3.08 -26.39
C GLY A 639 -16.09 -3.40 -27.70
N ASP A 640 -16.66 -2.37 -28.32
CA ASP A 640 -17.51 -2.48 -29.52
C ASP A 640 -16.95 -3.39 -30.64
N THR A 641 -17.82 -4.25 -31.17
CA THR A 641 -17.49 -5.33 -32.12
C THR A 641 -16.85 -4.86 -33.43
N GLU A 642 -17.14 -3.62 -33.88
CA GLU A 642 -16.64 -3.04 -35.14
C GLU A 642 -15.28 -2.37 -34.93
N THR A 643 -15.11 -1.66 -33.82
CA THR A 643 -13.96 -0.77 -33.55
C THR A 643 -12.89 -1.35 -32.62
N ARG A 644 -13.21 -2.35 -31.79
CA ARG A 644 -12.29 -2.92 -30.78
C ARG A 644 -10.95 -3.39 -31.37
N LEU A 645 -10.96 -4.15 -32.47
CA LEU A 645 -9.72 -4.65 -33.10
C LEU A 645 -8.88 -3.51 -33.70
N LEU A 646 -9.51 -2.53 -34.35
CA LEU A 646 -8.84 -1.32 -34.84
C LEU A 646 -8.13 -0.59 -33.71
N MET A 647 -8.84 -0.32 -32.61
CA MET A 647 -8.28 0.38 -31.45
C MET A 647 -7.22 -0.45 -30.71
N HIS A 648 -7.32 -1.78 -30.76
CA HIS A 648 -6.32 -2.68 -30.19
C HIS A 648 -4.99 -2.59 -30.94
N ILE A 649 -5.05 -2.68 -32.28
CA ILE A 649 -3.88 -2.51 -33.14
C ILE A 649 -3.35 -1.08 -33.03
N THR A 650 -4.21 -0.06 -33.03
CA THR A 650 -3.78 1.35 -32.94
C THR A 650 -3.04 1.65 -31.63
N GLY A 651 -3.45 1.05 -30.50
CA GLY A 651 -2.78 1.23 -29.21
C GLY A 651 -1.48 0.42 -29.06
N LEU A 652 -1.43 -0.82 -29.60
CA LEU A 652 -0.26 -1.70 -29.45
C LEU A 652 0.79 -1.56 -30.55
N LEU A 653 0.44 -1.09 -31.75
CA LEU A 653 1.39 -0.99 -32.86
C LEU A 653 2.58 -0.04 -32.57
N PRO A 654 2.42 1.12 -31.90
CA PRO A 654 3.55 1.94 -31.48
C PRO A 654 4.55 1.19 -30.59
N TRP A 655 4.06 0.36 -29.65
CA TRP A 655 4.90 -0.50 -28.81
C TRP A 655 5.65 -1.55 -29.66
N LEU A 656 4.93 -2.29 -30.52
CA LEU A 656 5.52 -3.31 -31.40
C LEU A 656 6.60 -2.73 -32.34
N CYS A 657 6.40 -1.50 -32.82
CA CYS A 657 7.38 -0.76 -33.63
C CYS A 657 8.60 -0.31 -32.81
N LEU A 658 8.43 0.11 -31.54
CA LEU A 658 9.56 0.46 -30.69
C LEU A 658 10.51 -0.74 -30.49
N GLN A 659 9.96 -1.95 -30.33
CA GLN A 659 10.73 -3.19 -30.20
C GLN A 659 11.53 -3.57 -31.47
N LEU A 660 11.22 -2.98 -32.64
CA LEU A 660 12.01 -3.09 -33.88
C LEU A 660 13.05 -1.96 -34.04
N SER A 661 12.98 -0.92 -33.22
CA SER A 661 13.79 0.31 -33.36
C SER A 661 15.08 0.29 -32.54
N GLN A 662 15.23 -0.68 -31.62
CA GLN A 662 16.41 -0.82 -30.78
C GLN A 662 17.50 -1.58 -31.56
N ASP A 663 18.57 -0.88 -31.94
CA ASP A 663 19.71 -1.47 -32.65
C ASP A 663 20.33 -2.61 -31.82
N GLN A 664 20.35 -3.83 -32.38
CA GLN A 664 20.85 -5.04 -31.73
C GLN A 664 22.37 -5.05 -31.44
N VAL A 665 23.06 -3.94 -31.70
CA VAL A 665 24.54 -3.82 -31.66
C VAL A 665 25.11 -3.93 -30.23
N MET A 666 24.27 -3.86 -29.20
CA MET A 666 24.68 -4.05 -27.80
C MET A 666 23.80 -5.07 -27.03
N ALA A 667 23.26 -6.06 -27.74
CA ALA A 667 22.30 -7.06 -27.24
C ALA A 667 22.92 -8.15 -26.34
N SER A 668 23.43 -7.76 -25.16
CA SER A 668 23.81 -8.68 -24.07
C SER A 668 22.94 -8.52 -22.81
N ALA A 669 21.92 -7.67 -22.84
CA ALA A 669 21.03 -7.41 -21.71
C ALA A 669 19.78 -8.30 -21.77
N LEU A 670 19.72 -9.30 -20.88
CA LEU A 670 18.62 -10.26 -20.73
C LEU A 670 17.18 -9.63 -20.75
N PRO A 671 16.92 -8.44 -20.15
CA PRO A 671 15.56 -7.87 -20.11
C PRO A 671 15.00 -7.46 -21.48
N LEU A 672 15.84 -6.98 -22.42
CA LEU A 672 15.37 -6.50 -23.73
C LEU A 672 14.90 -7.66 -24.62
N GLN A 673 15.58 -8.81 -24.51
CA GLN A 673 15.19 -10.03 -25.22
C GLN A 673 13.81 -10.54 -24.75
N GLN A 674 13.50 -10.41 -23.46
CA GLN A 674 12.21 -10.79 -22.90
C GLN A 674 11.07 -9.89 -23.40
N GLN A 675 11.30 -8.57 -23.54
CA GLN A 675 10.31 -7.65 -24.13
C GLN A 675 10.02 -7.96 -25.60
N TYR A 676 11.05 -8.24 -26.41
CA TYR A 676 10.85 -8.64 -27.81
C TYR A 676 10.10 -9.98 -27.94
N GLN A 677 10.42 -10.98 -27.10
CA GLN A 677 9.68 -12.26 -27.07
C GLN A 677 8.19 -12.06 -26.72
N LYS A 678 7.89 -11.19 -25.75
CA LYS A 678 6.51 -10.79 -25.41
C LYS A 678 5.83 -10.12 -26.60
N ALA A 679 6.51 -9.23 -27.33
CA ALA A 679 5.99 -8.58 -28.52
C ALA A 679 5.65 -9.58 -29.64
N CYS A 680 6.50 -10.59 -29.88
CA CYS A 680 6.22 -11.68 -30.82
C CYS A 680 4.97 -12.50 -30.41
N SER A 681 4.81 -12.79 -29.11
CA SER A 681 3.62 -13.47 -28.56
C SER A 681 2.34 -12.65 -28.78
N VAL A 682 2.37 -11.35 -28.46
CA VAL A 682 1.24 -10.43 -28.67
C VAL A 682 0.88 -10.32 -30.16
N ALA A 683 1.87 -10.18 -31.05
CA ALA A 683 1.64 -10.17 -32.49
C ALA A 683 1.00 -11.49 -32.99
N ALA A 684 1.43 -12.64 -32.46
CA ALA A 684 0.79 -13.93 -32.78
C ALA A 684 -0.69 -13.96 -32.35
N ASN A 685 -1.03 -13.41 -31.18
CA ASN A 685 -2.42 -13.28 -30.71
C ASN A 685 -3.24 -12.29 -31.57
N ILE A 686 -2.66 -11.16 -31.97
CA ILE A 686 -3.31 -10.24 -32.93
C ILE A 686 -3.59 -10.97 -34.26
N ALA A 687 -2.66 -11.79 -34.74
CA ALA A 687 -2.85 -12.58 -35.95
C ALA A 687 -3.97 -13.63 -35.83
N THR A 688 -4.13 -14.30 -34.68
CA THR A 688 -5.26 -15.23 -34.48
C THR A 688 -6.59 -14.50 -34.43
N TRP A 689 -6.64 -13.30 -33.84
CA TRP A 689 -7.84 -12.45 -33.84
C TRP A 689 -8.18 -11.93 -35.25
N CYS A 690 -7.18 -11.52 -36.03
CA CYS A 690 -7.39 -11.12 -37.43
C CYS A 690 -8.02 -12.26 -38.26
N ARG A 691 -7.54 -13.51 -38.12
CA ARG A 691 -8.19 -14.68 -38.76
C ARG A 691 -9.62 -14.90 -38.28
N ALA A 692 -9.88 -14.76 -36.98
CA ALA A 692 -11.23 -14.93 -36.41
C ALA A 692 -12.25 -13.88 -36.94
N LYS A 693 -11.79 -12.70 -37.35
CA LYS A 693 -12.59 -11.65 -38.02
C LYS A 693 -12.42 -11.65 -39.55
N SER A 694 -11.92 -12.75 -40.13
CA SER A 694 -11.63 -12.97 -41.57
C SER A 694 -10.82 -11.86 -42.24
N LEU A 695 -9.71 -11.47 -41.62
CA LEU A 695 -8.73 -10.50 -42.12
C LEU A 695 -7.38 -11.18 -42.32
N ASP A 696 -7.34 -12.15 -43.25
CA ASP A 696 -6.18 -13.05 -43.41
C ASP A 696 -4.91 -12.32 -43.86
N GLU A 697 -5.02 -11.31 -44.72
CA GLU A 697 -3.87 -10.47 -45.13
C GLU A 697 -3.22 -9.77 -43.93
N LEU A 698 -4.03 -9.21 -43.02
CA LEU A 698 -3.52 -8.56 -41.82
C LEU A 698 -2.92 -9.60 -40.85
N ALA A 699 -3.50 -10.80 -40.79
CA ALA A 699 -2.97 -11.90 -40.01
C ALA A 699 -1.59 -12.38 -40.52
N THR A 700 -1.32 -12.41 -41.83
CA THR A 700 0.00 -12.83 -42.34
C THR A 700 1.09 -11.85 -41.94
N VAL A 701 0.82 -10.54 -41.96
CA VAL A 701 1.78 -9.50 -41.54
C VAL A 701 2.17 -9.67 -40.06
N PHE A 702 1.19 -9.88 -39.17
CA PHE A 702 1.48 -10.09 -37.74
C PHE A 702 2.13 -11.46 -37.46
N VAL A 703 1.91 -12.49 -38.31
CA VAL A 703 2.70 -13.74 -38.25
C VAL A 703 4.15 -13.54 -38.70
N ALA A 704 4.40 -12.75 -39.75
CA ALA A 704 5.76 -12.42 -40.18
C ALA A 704 6.51 -11.64 -39.09
N TYR A 705 5.84 -10.73 -38.38
CA TYR A 705 6.39 -10.09 -37.18
C TYR A 705 6.71 -11.12 -36.08
N SER A 706 5.77 -12.01 -35.73
CA SER A 706 5.97 -12.95 -34.62
C SER A 706 7.08 -13.98 -34.87
N ARG A 707 7.46 -14.19 -36.13
CA ARG A 707 8.59 -15.03 -36.57
C ARG A 707 9.92 -14.29 -36.71
N GLY A 708 9.95 -12.97 -36.51
CA GLY A 708 11.14 -12.14 -36.70
C GLY A 708 11.54 -11.91 -38.17
N GLU A 709 10.61 -12.13 -39.11
CA GLU A 709 10.82 -11.87 -40.54
C GLU A 709 10.84 -10.35 -40.82
N ILE A 710 10.05 -9.57 -40.08
CA ILE A 710 10.01 -8.11 -40.15
C ILE A 710 11.02 -7.51 -39.15
N LYS A 711 12.01 -6.78 -39.67
CA LYS A 711 13.14 -6.20 -38.88
C LYS A 711 13.21 -4.67 -38.87
N ARG A 712 12.29 -3.97 -39.54
CA ARG A 712 12.26 -2.51 -39.64
C ARG A 712 10.85 -1.99 -39.46
N VAL A 713 10.72 -0.85 -38.79
CA VAL A 713 9.44 -0.15 -38.57
C VAL A 713 8.78 0.21 -39.90
N ASP A 714 9.54 0.75 -40.85
CA ASP A 714 9.01 1.16 -42.16
C ASP A 714 8.36 -0.01 -42.91
N ASN A 715 8.98 -1.20 -42.87
CA ASN A 715 8.44 -2.41 -43.48
C ASN A 715 7.13 -2.85 -42.79
N LEU A 716 7.04 -2.76 -41.46
CA LEU A 716 5.82 -3.11 -40.73
C LEU A 716 4.68 -2.15 -41.08
N LEU A 717 4.94 -0.84 -41.01
CA LEU A 717 3.94 0.19 -41.28
C LEU A 717 3.48 0.16 -42.74
N ALA A 718 4.37 -0.06 -43.70
CA ALA A 718 4.01 -0.20 -45.12
C ALA A 718 3.09 -1.40 -45.39
N CYS A 719 3.22 -2.49 -44.62
CA CYS A 719 2.33 -3.65 -44.74
C CYS A 719 1.00 -3.48 -43.97
N VAL A 720 1.02 -2.85 -42.79
CA VAL A 720 -0.17 -2.72 -41.93
C VAL A 720 -1.09 -1.57 -42.37
N SER A 721 -0.55 -0.38 -42.67
CA SER A 721 -1.34 0.83 -42.92
C SER A 721 -2.36 0.70 -44.06
N PRO A 722 -2.04 0.15 -45.26
CA PRO A 722 -3.03 -0.02 -46.33
C PRO A 722 -4.22 -0.88 -45.90
N LEU A 723 -3.96 -1.95 -45.14
CA LEU A 723 -4.98 -2.89 -44.68
C LEU A 723 -5.91 -2.27 -43.62
N LEU A 724 -5.36 -1.47 -42.71
CA LEU A 724 -6.15 -0.71 -41.73
C LEU A 724 -7.02 0.35 -42.43
N CYS A 725 -6.42 1.13 -43.33
CA CYS A 725 -7.11 2.17 -44.08
C CYS A 725 -8.28 1.62 -44.89
N ASN A 726 -8.03 0.58 -45.71
CA ASN A 726 -9.08 -0.03 -46.55
C ASN A 726 -10.25 -0.59 -45.74
N LYS A 727 -10.01 -1.15 -44.54
CA LYS A 727 -11.04 -1.85 -43.76
C LYS A 727 -11.87 -0.95 -42.84
N TRP A 728 -11.25 0.05 -42.19
CA TRP A 728 -11.92 0.81 -41.12
C TRP A 728 -11.99 2.32 -41.35
N PHE A 729 -11.06 2.92 -42.10
CA PHE A 729 -10.93 4.37 -42.14
C PHE A 729 -12.12 5.10 -42.82
N PRO A 730 -12.88 4.52 -43.77
CA PRO A 730 -14.11 5.13 -44.29
C PRO A 730 -15.21 5.43 -43.27
N LYS A 731 -15.13 4.87 -42.04
CA LYS A 731 -16.09 5.12 -40.94
C LYS A 731 -15.44 5.55 -39.63
N HIS A 732 -14.19 5.15 -39.38
CA HIS A 732 -13.56 5.21 -38.04
C HIS A 732 -12.14 5.83 -38.04
N SER A 733 -11.71 6.49 -39.13
CA SER A 733 -10.45 7.24 -39.22
C SER A 733 -10.23 8.16 -38.01
N ALA A 734 -11.28 8.90 -37.64
CA ALA A 734 -11.35 9.81 -36.50
C ALA A 734 -10.91 9.19 -35.16
N LEU A 735 -11.23 7.90 -34.92
CA LEU A 735 -10.90 7.21 -33.68
C LEU A 735 -9.41 6.88 -33.61
N ALA A 736 -8.85 6.38 -34.72
CA ALA A 736 -7.45 6.02 -34.82
C ALA A 736 -6.55 7.27 -34.75
N PHE A 737 -6.79 8.26 -35.61
CA PHE A 737 -6.04 9.53 -35.58
C PHE A 737 -6.20 10.26 -34.25
N GLY A 738 -7.42 10.34 -33.71
CA GLY A 738 -7.69 10.97 -32.42
C GLY A 738 -7.02 10.29 -31.22
N HIS A 739 -6.75 8.97 -31.28
CA HIS A 739 -5.95 8.29 -30.26
C HIS A 739 -4.44 8.51 -30.46
N LEU A 740 -3.93 8.38 -31.69
CA LEU A 740 -2.51 8.62 -31.99
C LEU A 740 -2.07 10.04 -31.66
N LEU A 741 -2.90 11.06 -31.93
CA LEU A 741 -2.61 12.46 -31.56
C LEU A 741 -2.59 12.69 -30.05
N ARG A 742 -3.45 12.01 -29.29
CA ARG A 742 -3.41 12.05 -27.81
C ARG A 742 -2.15 11.37 -27.28
N LEU A 743 -1.77 10.23 -27.85
CA LEU A 743 -0.55 9.49 -27.50
C LEU A 743 0.71 10.30 -27.83
N LEU A 744 0.73 10.99 -28.98
CA LEU A 744 1.81 11.89 -29.40
C LEU A 744 1.98 13.08 -28.42
N LYS A 745 0.88 13.58 -27.87
CA LYS A 745 0.85 14.75 -26.98
C LYS A 745 1.11 14.43 -25.50
N LYS A 746 0.61 13.31 -24.97
CA LYS A 746 0.68 12.95 -23.54
C LYS A 746 1.47 11.66 -23.24
N GLY A 747 1.70 10.79 -24.22
CA GLY A 747 2.37 9.51 -24.03
C GLY A 747 3.89 9.59 -23.91
N PRO A 748 4.58 8.44 -23.75
CA PRO A 748 6.03 8.38 -23.63
C PRO A 748 6.78 9.00 -24.81
N VAL A 749 7.89 9.68 -24.53
CA VAL A 749 8.71 10.38 -25.54
C VAL A 749 9.24 9.41 -26.60
N ASP A 750 9.61 8.19 -26.22
CA ASP A 750 10.11 7.14 -27.11
C ASP A 750 9.12 6.78 -28.24
N TYR A 751 7.83 7.01 -28.02
CA TYR A 751 6.79 6.73 -29.01
C TYR A 751 6.61 7.85 -30.03
N GLN A 752 7.03 9.09 -29.75
CA GLN A 752 6.72 10.23 -30.60
C GLN A 752 7.20 10.02 -32.04
N ARG A 753 8.44 9.54 -32.22
CA ARG A 753 9.00 9.21 -33.54
C ARG A 753 8.18 8.14 -34.28
N VAL A 754 7.87 7.05 -33.58
CA VAL A 754 7.10 5.91 -34.14
C VAL A 754 5.70 6.34 -34.53
N ILE A 755 5.04 7.17 -33.70
CA ILE A 755 3.70 7.69 -33.99
C ILE A 755 3.73 8.63 -35.20
N LEU A 756 4.74 9.49 -35.35
CA LEU A 756 4.87 10.33 -36.55
C LEU A 756 5.03 9.48 -37.82
N LEU A 757 5.86 8.43 -37.80
CA LEU A 757 5.98 7.49 -38.92
C LEU A 757 4.65 6.78 -39.22
N MET A 758 3.91 6.37 -38.19
CA MET A 758 2.60 5.74 -38.32
C MET A 758 1.55 6.71 -38.88
N LEU A 759 1.49 7.95 -38.39
CA LEU A 759 0.60 9.01 -38.91
C LEU A 759 0.86 9.28 -40.40
N LYS A 760 2.13 9.40 -40.80
CA LYS A 760 2.53 9.54 -42.21
C LYS A 760 2.02 8.38 -43.06
N ALA A 761 2.29 7.15 -42.63
CA ALA A 761 1.91 5.95 -43.37
C ALA A 761 0.37 5.79 -43.51
N LEU A 762 -0.40 6.26 -42.52
CA LEU A 762 -1.87 6.23 -42.57
C LEU A 762 -2.44 7.35 -43.48
N LEU A 763 -1.88 8.56 -43.41
CA LEU A 763 -2.31 9.70 -44.27
C LEU A 763 -2.06 9.44 -45.77
N GLN A 764 -1.04 8.65 -46.12
CA GLN A 764 -0.77 8.25 -47.50
C GLN A 764 -1.89 7.39 -48.13
N HIS A 765 -2.74 6.75 -47.32
CA HIS A 765 -3.79 5.84 -47.77
C HIS A 765 -5.21 6.28 -47.39
N THR A 766 -5.40 7.50 -46.86
CA THR A 766 -6.75 8.01 -46.52
C THR A 766 -6.79 9.54 -46.64
N PRO A 767 -7.73 10.12 -47.42
CA PRO A 767 -7.97 11.56 -47.41
C PRO A 767 -8.50 11.98 -46.03
N MET A 768 -7.89 12.99 -45.43
CA MET A 768 -8.24 13.41 -44.07
C MET A 768 -9.51 14.28 -44.04
N ASP A 769 -10.39 14.05 -43.07
CA ASP A 769 -11.55 14.91 -42.85
C ASP A 769 -11.10 16.35 -42.53
N ALA A 770 -11.69 17.32 -43.24
CA ALA A 770 -11.35 18.74 -43.11
C ALA A 770 -11.55 19.31 -41.69
N SER A 771 -12.37 18.66 -40.86
CA SER A 771 -12.60 19.02 -39.46
C SER A 771 -11.46 18.61 -38.51
N GLN A 772 -10.67 17.58 -38.85
CA GLN A 772 -9.58 17.08 -38.00
C GLN A 772 -8.19 17.61 -38.40
N SER A 773 -8.04 18.01 -39.65
CA SER A 773 -6.82 18.63 -40.21
C SER A 773 -6.25 19.77 -39.31
N PRO A 774 -7.03 20.76 -38.83
CA PRO A 774 -6.51 21.84 -37.98
C PRO A 774 -5.94 21.34 -36.64
N HIS A 775 -6.53 20.30 -36.04
CA HIS A 775 -6.07 19.76 -34.78
C HIS A 775 -4.75 19.00 -34.93
N MET A 776 -4.63 18.17 -35.98
CA MET A 776 -3.39 17.49 -36.33
C MET A 776 -2.27 18.48 -36.67
N TYR A 777 -2.56 19.49 -37.50
CA TYR A 777 -1.60 20.54 -37.81
C TYR A 777 -1.09 21.24 -36.54
N THR A 778 -1.98 21.59 -35.61
CA THR A 778 -1.62 22.29 -34.37
C THR A 778 -0.70 21.46 -33.46
N ILE A 779 -0.91 20.14 -33.38
CA ILE A 779 -0.07 19.26 -32.55
C ILE A 779 1.26 18.96 -33.24
N VAL A 780 1.26 18.63 -34.53
CA VAL A 780 2.47 18.22 -35.26
C VAL A 780 3.40 19.42 -35.52
N SER A 781 2.87 20.62 -35.74
CA SER A 781 3.68 21.85 -35.90
C SER A 781 4.52 22.18 -34.66
N GLN A 782 4.03 21.89 -33.46
CA GLN A 782 4.79 22.07 -32.20
C GLN A 782 6.03 21.15 -32.13
N LEU A 783 6.06 20.06 -32.90
CA LEU A 783 7.18 19.13 -32.95
C LEU A 783 8.19 19.47 -34.07
N VAL A 784 7.90 20.42 -34.95
CA VAL A 784 8.84 20.87 -36.00
C VAL A 784 10.06 21.59 -35.40
N GLU A 785 9.93 22.20 -34.23
CA GLU A 785 11.03 22.82 -33.48
C GLU A 785 11.84 21.81 -32.64
N SER A 786 11.47 20.53 -32.66
CA SER A 786 12.12 19.46 -31.88
C SER A 786 13.17 18.68 -32.69
N THR A 787 13.83 17.71 -32.05
CA THR A 787 14.72 16.74 -32.71
C THR A 787 14.01 15.81 -33.71
N LEU A 788 12.67 15.77 -33.71
CA LEU A 788 11.83 14.98 -34.62
C LEU A 788 11.32 15.80 -35.82
N CYS A 789 12.00 16.90 -36.16
CA CYS A 789 11.55 17.86 -37.17
C CYS A 789 11.33 17.24 -38.56
N TRP A 790 12.17 16.29 -38.97
CA TRP A 790 12.04 15.61 -40.27
C TRP A 790 10.81 14.70 -40.34
N GLU A 791 10.58 13.89 -39.31
CA GLU A 791 9.39 13.07 -39.18
C GLU A 791 8.13 13.96 -39.13
N ALA A 792 8.13 15.02 -38.33
CA ALA A 792 7.02 15.97 -38.21
C ALA A 792 6.69 16.70 -39.54
N LEU A 793 7.71 17.22 -40.24
CA LEU A 793 7.54 17.81 -41.57
C LEU A 793 6.96 16.81 -42.56
N SER A 794 7.42 15.56 -42.55
CA SER A 794 6.92 14.54 -43.47
C SER A 794 5.46 14.13 -43.21
N VAL A 795 4.95 14.31 -41.98
CA VAL A 795 3.52 14.17 -41.65
C VAL A 795 2.73 15.38 -42.16
N LEU A 796 3.26 16.61 -42.02
CA LEU A 796 2.61 17.82 -42.54
C LEU A 796 2.54 17.82 -44.08
N GLU A 797 3.59 17.35 -44.76
CA GLU A 797 3.58 17.14 -46.23
C GLU A 797 2.51 16.12 -46.65
N ALA A 798 2.43 14.98 -45.96
CA ALA A 798 1.39 13.98 -46.21
C ALA A 798 -0.02 14.51 -45.94
N LEU A 799 -0.20 15.33 -44.90
CA LEU A 799 -1.47 15.98 -44.58
C LEU A 799 -1.88 16.96 -45.70
N LEU A 800 -0.96 17.78 -46.21
CA LEU A 800 -1.23 18.70 -47.33
C LEU A 800 -1.59 17.95 -48.63
N GLN A 801 -0.90 16.84 -48.91
CA GLN A 801 -1.24 15.96 -50.04
C GLN A 801 -2.62 15.33 -49.87
N SER A 802 -2.97 14.86 -48.66
CA SER A 802 -4.28 14.27 -48.36
C SER A 802 -5.45 15.26 -48.40
N CYS A 803 -5.19 16.56 -48.13
CA CYS A 803 -6.16 17.65 -48.24
C CYS A 803 -6.37 18.14 -49.68
N SER A 804 -5.53 17.72 -50.63
CA SER A 804 -5.63 18.13 -52.03
C SER A 804 -6.61 17.21 -52.77
N PRO A 805 -7.66 17.74 -53.44
CA PRO A 805 -8.61 16.90 -54.16
C PRO A 805 -7.90 16.19 -55.32
N VAL A 806 -7.88 14.86 -55.28
CA VAL A 806 -7.34 14.02 -56.35
C VAL A 806 -8.09 14.33 -57.65
N GLN A 807 -7.40 14.92 -58.62
CA GLN A 807 -7.89 15.03 -59.99
C GLN A 807 -7.96 13.63 -60.61
N GLY A 808 -9.11 12.96 -60.46
CA GLY A 808 -9.38 11.70 -61.13
C GLY A 808 -9.81 11.92 -62.58
N GLY A 809 -9.47 10.99 -63.47
CA GLY A 809 -10.11 10.87 -64.79
C GLY A 809 -9.16 10.81 -65.98
N SER A 810 -8.52 9.66 -66.19
CA SER A 810 -8.01 9.28 -67.51
C SER A 810 -9.17 8.89 -68.44
N HIS A 811 -9.35 9.55 -69.59
CA HIS A 811 -9.85 8.95 -70.85
C HIS A 811 -9.71 9.94 -72.04
N PRO A 812 -9.85 9.48 -73.30
CA PRO A 812 -8.71 9.29 -74.20
C PRO A 812 -8.49 10.46 -75.20
N GLN A 813 -7.47 10.30 -76.06
CA GLN A 813 -7.33 11.09 -77.28
C GLN A 813 -8.59 10.98 -78.14
N ASP A 814 -9.11 12.12 -78.59
CA ASP A 814 -9.68 12.21 -79.93
C ASP A 814 -9.52 13.62 -80.51
N SER A 815 -9.34 13.71 -81.82
CA SER A 815 -8.93 14.92 -82.53
C SER A 815 -10.09 15.55 -83.31
N GLY A 816 -10.30 16.87 -83.20
CA GLY A 816 -11.31 17.59 -83.99
C GLY A 816 -11.05 19.10 -84.08
N TYR A 817 -11.00 19.63 -85.30
CA TYR A 817 -10.85 21.07 -85.61
C TYR A 817 -12.21 21.80 -85.64
N PHE A 818 -12.26 23.09 -85.25
CA PHE A 818 -12.54 24.28 -86.10
C PHE A 818 -13.07 25.54 -85.35
N GLU A 819 -12.31 26.63 -85.46
CA GLU A 819 -12.64 28.08 -85.63
C GLU A 819 -13.59 28.93 -84.74
N ASN A 820 -12.98 30.02 -84.23
CA ASN A 820 -13.30 31.46 -84.35
C ASN A 820 -14.33 32.20 -83.45
N GLY A 821 -13.90 33.40 -82.98
CA GLY A 821 -14.70 34.47 -82.35
C GLY A 821 -14.25 34.83 -80.92
N ALA A 822 -13.12 35.52 -80.66
CA ALA A 822 -12.79 36.94 -80.90
C ALA A 822 -13.13 37.90 -79.72
N ASP A 823 -12.07 38.52 -79.15
CA ASP A 823 -12.00 39.68 -78.23
C ASP A 823 -12.83 39.65 -76.91
N HIS A 824 -12.33 40.03 -75.73
CA HIS A 824 -11.08 40.69 -75.29
C HIS A 824 -10.86 40.29 -73.79
N GLU A 825 -9.81 40.61 -73.02
CA GLU A 825 -8.73 41.61 -73.15
C GLU A 825 -7.37 41.15 -72.52
N LYS A 826 -6.86 41.84 -71.48
CA LYS A 826 -5.52 41.76 -70.85
C LYS A 826 -5.66 41.35 -69.35
N THR A 827 -4.68 40.82 -68.61
CA THR A 827 -3.25 41.18 -68.55
C THR A 827 -2.40 40.07 -67.90
N LEU A 828 -1.08 40.08 -68.12
CA LEU A 828 -0.12 39.03 -67.73
C LEU A 828 0.18 38.92 -66.22
N VAL A 829 0.66 37.71 -65.85
CA VAL A 829 1.42 37.39 -64.63
C VAL A 829 2.72 38.23 -64.53
N PRO A 830 3.33 38.37 -63.33
CA PRO A 830 4.48 37.48 -63.06
C PRO A 830 4.57 36.94 -61.62
N GLN A 831 5.26 35.82 -61.47
CA GLN A 831 5.70 35.27 -60.19
C GLN A 831 6.62 36.26 -59.45
N THR A 832 6.57 36.30 -58.11
CA THR A 832 7.80 36.35 -57.28
C THR A 832 7.55 35.90 -55.84
N SER A 833 8.41 34.99 -55.39
CA SER A 833 8.88 34.74 -54.03
C SER A 833 8.42 35.70 -52.91
N PHE A 834 7.77 35.17 -51.87
CA PHE A 834 7.65 35.86 -50.57
C PHE A 834 8.65 35.32 -49.55
N LYS A 835 9.62 36.18 -49.21
CA LYS A 835 10.54 36.03 -48.08
C LYS A 835 9.87 36.63 -46.84
N ALA A 836 10.13 36.06 -45.66
CA ALA A 836 9.48 36.44 -44.41
C ALA A 836 9.66 37.92 -44.04
N ARG A 837 8.63 38.52 -43.41
CA ARG A 837 8.82 39.62 -42.46
C ARG A 837 7.76 39.59 -41.35
N SER A 838 8.25 39.66 -40.12
CA SER A 838 7.50 39.67 -38.87
C SER A 838 6.89 41.05 -38.57
N GLY A 839 5.73 41.07 -37.91
CA GLY A 839 5.07 42.27 -37.40
C GLY A 839 3.63 41.97 -36.94
N PRO A 840 3.19 42.36 -35.74
CA PRO A 840 2.00 41.79 -35.11
C PRO A 840 0.70 42.54 -35.48
N LEU A 841 -0.39 41.79 -35.66
CA LEU A 841 -1.76 42.33 -35.56
C LEU A 841 -2.62 41.45 -34.66
N GLN A 842 -3.42 42.13 -33.84
CA GLN A 842 -4.12 41.56 -32.70
C GLN A 842 -5.30 40.69 -33.12
N TYR A 843 -5.41 39.48 -32.56
CA TYR A 843 -6.65 38.71 -32.59
C TYR A 843 -7.46 39.01 -31.33
N THR A 844 -8.62 39.62 -31.52
CA THR A 844 -9.64 39.81 -30.48
C THR A 844 -10.11 38.44 -29.98
N MET A 845 -10.10 38.23 -28.66
CA MET A 845 -10.64 37.03 -28.05
C MET A 845 -12.13 36.87 -28.37
N MET A 846 -12.49 35.75 -28.99
CA MET A 846 -13.81 35.15 -28.80
C MET A 846 -13.62 33.64 -28.63
N ALA A 847 -13.51 33.21 -27.37
CA ALA A 847 -13.35 31.82 -27.02
C ALA A 847 -14.68 31.08 -27.22
N ALA A 848 -14.78 30.31 -28.31
CA ALA A 848 -15.87 29.38 -28.54
C ALA A 848 -15.41 27.95 -28.21
N THR A 849 -15.95 27.40 -27.14
CA THR A 849 -15.73 26.03 -26.69
C THR A 849 -16.37 25.02 -27.66
N MET A 850 -15.55 24.20 -28.31
CA MET A 850 -15.99 22.96 -28.96
C MET A 850 -15.01 21.83 -28.67
N SER A 851 -15.38 20.97 -27.73
CA SER A 851 -14.67 19.74 -27.39
C SER A 851 -15.66 18.61 -27.22
N GLN A 852 -16.01 17.94 -28.32
CA GLN A 852 -16.61 16.60 -28.34
C GLN A 852 -16.57 15.99 -29.76
N ALA A 853 -16.09 14.75 -29.87
CA ALA A 853 -16.23 13.90 -31.04
C ALA A 853 -16.06 12.41 -30.66
N PHE A 854 -16.82 11.96 -29.66
CA PHE A 854 -17.26 10.57 -29.50
C PHE A 854 -18.79 10.62 -29.40
N PRO A 855 -19.55 9.76 -30.11
CA PRO A 855 -21.00 9.91 -30.23
C PRO A 855 -21.74 9.39 -28.98
N LEU A 856 -21.92 10.27 -28.00
CA LEU A 856 -22.88 10.08 -26.90
C LEU A 856 -24.24 10.67 -27.28
N GLY A 857 -25.26 9.80 -27.40
CA GLY A 857 -26.63 10.22 -27.64
C GLY A 857 -27.39 10.51 -26.35
N ALA A 858 -28.17 11.61 -26.36
CA ALA A 858 -29.25 11.95 -25.42
C ALA A 858 -28.86 12.43 -23.98
N ALA A 859 -28.30 13.65 -23.94
CA ALA A 859 -28.75 14.77 -23.10
C ALA A 859 -29.22 14.55 -21.64
N ALA A 860 -28.41 14.99 -20.68
CA ALA A 860 -28.88 15.63 -19.43
C ALA A 860 -27.84 16.64 -18.89
N GLY A 861 -28.23 17.91 -18.79
CA GLY A 861 -27.65 18.95 -17.91
C GLY A 861 -26.15 19.27 -17.99
N GLU A 862 -25.81 20.42 -18.56
CA GLU A 862 -24.50 21.05 -18.34
C GLU A 862 -24.32 21.37 -16.84
N SER A 863 -23.39 20.67 -16.18
CA SER A 863 -22.86 21.08 -14.87
C SER A 863 -21.36 21.32 -15.02
N GLY A 864 -20.89 22.50 -14.60
CA GLY A 864 -19.49 22.96 -14.76
C GLY A 864 -18.50 22.29 -13.80
N ILE A 865 -18.58 20.96 -13.68
CA ILE A 865 -17.74 20.13 -12.82
C ILE A 865 -16.39 19.89 -13.54
N PRO A 866 -15.23 20.10 -12.89
CA PRO A 866 -13.94 19.86 -13.52
C PRO A 866 -13.73 18.36 -13.83
N PRO A 867 -12.96 17.99 -14.87
CA PRO A 867 -12.88 16.61 -15.36
C PRO A 867 -12.41 15.59 -14.30
N ARG A 868 -11.57 16.02 -13.35
CA ARG A 868 -11.17 15.26 -12.15
C ARG A 868 -12.37 14.79 -11.33
N ASP A 869 -13.29 15.71 -11.06
CA ASP A 869 -14.42 15.45 -10.16
C ASP A 869 -15.44 14.55 -10.87
N VAL A 870 -15.58 14.68 -12.21
CA VAL A 870 -16.32 13.73 -13.05
C VAL A 870 -15.70 12.33 -13.01
N ALA A 871 -14.37 12.20 -13.11
CA ALA A 871 -13.69 10.91 -13.04
C ALA A 871 -13.86 10.22 -11.67
N LEU A 872 -13.72 10.98 -10.58
CA LEU A 872 -13.95 10.49 -9.22
C LEU A 872 -15.43 10.17 -8.97
N GLN A 873 -16.35 10.99 -9.47
CA GLN A 873 -17.80 10.74 -9.40
C GLN A 873 -18.18 9.47 -10.13
N ASN A 874 -17.71 9.26 -11.37
CA ASN A 874 -17.93 8.03 -12.13
C ASN A 874 -17.39 6.81 -11.39
N THR A 875 -16.16 6.89 -10.87
CA THR A 875 -15.54 5.81 -10.08
C THR A 875 -16.43 5.41 -8.89
N ARG A 876 -16.93 6.40 -8.13
CA ARG A 876 -17.81 6.18 -6.96
C ARG A 876 -19.18 5.65 -7.36
N LEU A 877 -19.83 6.23 -8.37
CA LEU A 877 -21.16 5.82 -8.84
C LEU A 877 -21.14 4.36 -9.33
N ILE A 878 -20.19 3.99 -10.19
CA ILE A 878 -20.10 2.61 -10.71
C ILE A 878 -19.78 1.64 -9.56
N LEU A 879 -18.81 1.96 -8.70
CA LEU A 879 -18.45 1.09 -7.57
C LEU A 879 -19.60 0.93 -6.56
N GLY A 880 -20.35 2.00 -6.28
CA GLY A 880 -21.57 1.94 -5.47
C GLY A 880 -22.59 0.96 -6.05
N ARG A 881 -22.90 1.07 -7.36
CA ARG A 881 -23.84 0.16 -8.04
C ARG A 881 -23.36 -1.30 -8.08
N VAL A 882 -22.06 -1.56 -8.13
CA VAL A 882 -21.48 -2.92 -7.99
C VAL A 882 -21.67 -3.47 -6.57
N LEU A 883 -21.67 -2.59 -5.56
CA LEU A 883 -21.89 -2.97 -4.16
C LEU A 883 -23.37 -3.13 -3.80
N ASP A 884 -24.26 -2.44 -4.51
CA ASP A 884 -25.73 -2.56 -4.38
C ASP A 884 -26.24 -3.89 -4.96
N SER A 885 -25.66 -4.38 -6.06
CA SER A 885 -26.02 -5.68 -6.67
C SER A 885 -25.53 -6.90 -5.89
N CYS A 886 -24.64 -6.71 -4.91
CA CYS A 886 -24.16 -7.78 -4.03
C CYS A 886 -25.21 -8.15 -2.97
N ALA A 887 -25.93 -9.25 -3.20
CA ALA A 887 -27.04 -9.74 -2.34
C ALA A 887 -26.69 -10.09 -0.87
N LEU A 888 -25.43 -9.93 -0.46
CA LEU A 888 -24.96 -10.22 0.89
C LEU A 888 -25.28 -9.07 1.85
N GLY A 889 -26.37 -9.29 2.59
CA GLY A 889 -26.77 -8.70 3.89
C GLY A 889 -26.34 -7.28 4.21
N ARG A 890 -27.31 -6.41 4.50
CA ARG A 890 -27.09 -5.11 5.18
C ARG A 890 -26.55 -5.31 6.61
N ARG A 891 -25.26 -5.67 6.78
CA ARG A 891 -24.53 -5.40 8.03
C ARG A 891 -24.39 -3.88 8.18
N ASP A 892 -24.22 -3.39 9.40
CA ASP A 892 -23.94 -1.98 9.66
C ASP A 892 -22.50 -1.61 9.27
N TYR A 893 -22.26 -1.45 7.97
CA TYR A 893 -20.99 -0.98 7.40
C TYR A 893 -20.61 0.46 7.80
N ARG A 894 -21.37 1.09 8.71
CA ARG A 894 -21.08 2.41 9.31
C ARG A 894 -19.73 2.47 10.00
N ARG A 895 -19.24 1.34 10.53
CA ARG A 895 -17.95 1.20 11.22
C ARG A 895 -16.74 1.06 10.30
N LEU A 896 -16.91 0.81 9.00
CA LEU A 896 -15.78 0.67 8.08
C LEU A 896 -15.01 1.99 7.98
N VAL A 897 -13.70 1.97 8.11
CA VAL A 897 -12.77 3.10 7.90
C VAL A 897 -13.20 4.37 8.66
N PRO A 898 -13.27 4.34 10.00
CA PRO A 898 -13.79 5.44 10.81
C PRO A 898 -12.97 6.75 10.66
N PHE A 899 -11.66 6.65 10.42
CA PHE A 899 -10.79 7.81 10.13
C PHE A 899 -11.10 8.53 8.81
N VAL A 900 -11.91 7.95 7.92
CA VAL A 900 -12.44 8.66 6.74
C VAL A 900 -13.73 9.38 7.13
N THR A 901 -13.58 10.68 7.38
CA THR A 901 -14.69 11.61 7.55
C THR A 901 -15.50 11.69 6.25
N THR A 902 -16.81 11.41 6.35
CA THR A 902 -17.71 11.54 5.21
C THR A 902 -18.21 12.98 5.15
N ILE A 903 -18.03 13.66 4.01
CA ILE A 903 -18.34 15.09 3.80
C ILE A 903 -19.85 15.41 3.93
N ALA A 904 -20.71 14.42 4.15
CA ALA A 904 -22.17 14.54 4.20
C ALA A 904 -22.76 15.33 5.40
N ASN A 905 -21.96 16.11 6.14
CA ASN A 905 -22.36 16.89 7.31
C ASN A 905 -21.65 18.27 7.41
N MET A 906 -21.34 18.91 6.27
CA MET A 906 -21.06 20.35 6.18
C MET A 906 -21.98 21.01 5.15
#